data_AF-A0A9E4ML56-F1
#
_entry.id   AF-A0A9E4ML56-F1
#
_cell.length_a   1.000
_cell.length_b   1.000
_cell.length_c   1.000
_cell.angle_alpha   90.00
_cell.angle_beta   90.00
_cell.angle_gamma   90.00
#
_symmetry.space_group_name_H-M   'P 1'
#
loop_
_entity.id
_entity.type
_entity.pdbx_description
1 polymer ?
#
loop_
_entity_poly.entity_id
_entity_poly.type
_entity_poly.pdbx_seq_one_letter_code
_entity_poly.pdbx_strand_id
1 'polypeptide(L)'
;MKLRKKTLLIIGAALSSLLVALYVTASIVLHNNFHQLEVQSVRQAVVRAVDALHQEQVDLEKLAQDQIELNDLQAIVNSSNNPSNTIKLNWERLEVDLYVLLNAEGEIVFSQGFDRTGRNDALKPALPSDRSLLALLKPTSDSNISGSASLAGKGAITGILMLPENPLLIAAQPIFKASQSQNQGILILGRYLNTVSPISENSHLSINIQPSNSEIFSSDDREIFVKVLNPSTLAGYTIIRDLEGNALQLEVNVERVFSKAAQDSQYHLILAVLLIGAICGGITLFVLEKLVLSRLSDLNDQVSHISNSGDLSLQISVSGEDELAHLAETINQMLHALEDADSDRLEQEERYRLLAEHSTDMITRHSAEGIILYASPACRTLLGYEPEELVNHTPADFLHPHDINTLVKAHLFVLRQNVTYTITYRIRHKNGDYVWFETTSSAIRTSEHQDIQEIIGVSRDISDRKQREQQLQESEASIRALYQVTSARELNFEERLRRILKVGCYKFGLEVGLLAKIEAVNDAQSLFKIEVIAVVGSNPVLKNRKVIELTDSLFSMTATAKKPLYFESLQYSGLPHSIQNQLQISAYLGIPVIVGAQVDTILCFWSSQTKTEPFKAVDRELLKLMAQWIGGELERQQTAQDLAKARDEALAATKAKSEFLATMSHEIRTPMNAVIGMTGLLLDTRLTSTQQDYVETIRSSSDALLSLINDILDFSKIESGKLELERHPFDLRTCIEESLDLLATKAASKNIELAYLIDPSTPSKVLGDGARLRQILVNLISNAVKFTEMGEVVISLKAVSLQPVILDENTTETARETTTQPNRYEIQFAVRDTGIGIPPERMNRLFKSFSQVDSSTSRQYGGTGLGLVISKRLAEMMGGQMWVESYDTIAGEPPSDFTPIRSNLASDRSIYEVTKITQITQTPQSFIPNQFVGSTFYFTIIVESCSHLITSWVKTPELTGKRLLIVDDNATNRQVLTLQTQAWGMFAKAAANQQEAIAFIREGEPFDMALLEMQMPDCDGLTLAREIRKFPQYQKLPLVLLTSMGQQSINQNQLNEFSACLNKPIKQSQLYNVLMNILGGDPLEVRLPDQTRLKPSTDIPLLAKTLPLRILLAEDHLVNQKVALQILQRMGYRADVAGNGLEVLEALRRQSYDVVLMDMQMPEMDGLEAARQIKKLYGDRQTETSERPRIIAVTANAMESDRNDCIAAGMDDYISKPIRMEQLSRWARKSTSM
;
A
#
# COMPACT_ATOMS: atom_id res chain seq x y z
N MET A 1 -3.18 -44.60 -1.14
CA MET A 1 -4.63 -44.90 -1.03
C MET A 1 -5.39 -44.19 0.10
N LYS A 2 -4.93 -44.21 1.37
CA LYS A 2 -5.68 -43.61 2.51
C LYS A 2 -5.87 -42.09 2.41
N LEU A 3 -4.86 -41.35 1.93
CA LEU A 3 -4.92 -39.90 1.77
C LEU A 3 -5.92 -39.49 0.67
N ARG A 4 -5.91 -40.19 -0.47
CA ARG A 4 -6.84 -39.99 -1.59
C ARG A 4 -8.30 -40.09 -1.15
N LYS A 5 -8.64 -41.12 -0.36
CA LYS A 5 -9.99 -41.33 0.16
C LYS A 5 -10.43 -40.23 1.15
N LYS A 6 -9.53 -39.77 2.02
CA LYS A 6 -9.79 -38.69 2.98
C LYS A 6 -9.98 -37.34 2.27
N THR A 7 -9.15 -37.04 1.27
CA THR A 7 -9.20 -35.79 0.52
C THR A 7 -10.51 -35.68 -0.27
N LEU A 8 -10.95 -36.77 -0.91
CA LEU A 8 -12.22 -36.82 -1.63
C LEU A 8 -13.43 -36.60 -0.70
N LEU A 9 -13.37 -37.16 0.51
CA LEU A 9 -14.41 -37.02 1.54
C LEU A 9 -14.51 -35.58 2.06
N ILE A 10 -13.37 -34.94 2.31
CA ILE A 10 -13.30 -33.55 2.80
C ILE A 10 -13.83 -32.59 1.73
N ILE A 11 -13.41 -32.77 0.47
CA ILE A 11 -13.86 -31.94 -0.65
C ILE A 11 -15.37 -32.12 -0.89
N GLY A 12 -15.86 -33.36 -0.85
CA GLY A 12 -17.30 -33.64 -0.97
C GLY A 12 -18.14 -33.03 0.15
N ALA A 13 -17.63 -33.05 1.39
CA ALA A 13 -18.28 -32.42 2.54
C ALA A 13 -18.29 -30.90 2.43
N ALA A 14 -17.18 -30.28 2.02
CA ALA A 14 -17.08 -28.84 1.82
C ALA A 14 -18.01 -28.34 0.71
N LEU A 15 -18.06 -29.04 -0.42
CA LEU A 15 -18.98 -28.73 -1.52
C LEU A 15 -20.45 -28.88 -1.09
N SER A 16 -20.79 -29.93 -0.36
CA SER A 16 -22.15 -30.11 0.17
C SER A 16 -22.53 -28.98 1.14
N SER A 17 -21.63 -28.60 2.04
CA SER A 17 -21.88 -27.51 3.00
C SER A 17 -22.07 -26.17 2.30
N LEU A 18 -21.28 -25.87 1.27
CA LEU A 18 -21.40 -24.65 0.49
C LEU A 18 -22.74 -24.59 -0.25
N LEU A 19 -23.18 -25.73 -0.80
CA LEU A 19 -24.43 -25.84 -1.53
C LEU A 19 -25.64 -25.66 -0.60
N VAL A 20 -25.57 -26.20 0.62
CA VAL A 20 -26.57 -25.95 1.68
C VAL A 20 -26.58 -24.47 2.10
N ALA A 21 -25.41 -23.85 2.28
CA ALA A 21 -25.33 -22.44 2.65
C ALA A 21 -25.92 -21.51 1.57
N LEU A 22 -25.60 -21.77 0.29
CA LEU A 22 -26.18 -21.07 -0.86
C LEU A 22 -27.68 -21.27 -0.97
N TYR A 23 -28.17 -22.47 -0.69
CA TYR A 23 -29.61 -22.77 -0.64
C TYR A 23 -30.31 -21.95 0.45
N VAL A 24 -29.77 -21.95 1.68
CA VAL A 24 -30.36 -21.24 2.82
C VAL A 24 -30.37 -19.73 2.57
N THR A 25 -29.26 -19.17 2.09
CA THR A 25 -29.17 -17.73 1.78
C THR A 25 -30.10 -17.33 0.64
N ALA A 26 -30.14 -18.06 -0.47
CA ALA A 26 -31.06 -17.77 -1.57
C ALA A 26 -32.53 -17.87 -1.11
N SER A 27 -32.86 -18.88 -0.30
CA SER A 27 -34.21 -19.06 0.25
C SER A 27 -34.63 -17.91 1.16
N ILE A 28 -33.75 -17.46 2.07
CA ILE A 28 -34.03 -16.35 2.99
C ILE A 28 -34.18 -15.03 2.22
N VAL A 29 -33.29 -14.74 1.26
CA VAL A 29 -33.30 -13.50 0.49
C VAL A 29 -34.54 -13.40 -0.41
N LEU A 30 -34.90 -14.48 -1.11
CA LEU A 30 -36.09 -14.51 -1.95
C LEU A 30 -37.36 -14.38 -1.09
N HIS A 31 -37.48 -15.14 0.00
CA HIS A 31 -38.69 -15.15 0.82
C HIS A 31 -38.99 -13.77 1.44
N ASN A 32 -37.98 -13.07 1.96
CA ASN A 32 -38.16 -11.73 2.54
C ASN A 32 -38.55 -10.68 1.50
N ASN A 33 -37.92 -10.70 0.33
CA ASN A 33 -38.21 -9.71 -0.72
C ASN A 33 -39.61 -9.88 -1.31
N PHE A 34 -40.08 -11.12 -1.51
CA PHE A 34 -41.43 -11.36 -2.02
C PHE A 34 -42.52 -11.01 -1.01
N HIS A 35 -42.31 -11.26 0.28
CA HIS A 35 -43.26 -10.88 1.32
C HIS A 35 -43.48 -9.36 1.37
N GLN A 36 -42.42 -8.56 1.22
CA GLN A 36 -42.53 -7.09 1.17
C GLN A 36 -43.32 -6.61 -0.06
N LEU A 37 -43.05 -7.19 -1.23
CA LEU A 37 -43.76 -6.85 -2.47
C LEU A 37 -45.26 -7.22 -2.40
N GLU A 38 -45.61 -8.36 -1.79
CA GLU A 38 -47.00 -8.76 -1.58
C GLU A 38 -47.76 -7.80 -0.65
N VAL A 39 -47.17 -7.43 0.49
CA VAL A 39 -47.78 -6.46 1.42
C VAL A 39 -47.98 -5.11 0.76
N GLN A 40 -47.02 -4.65 -0.05
CA GLN A 40 -47.14 -3.39 -0.80
C GLN A 40 -48.25 -3.44 -1.86
N SER A 41 -48.37 -4.56 -2.58
CA SER A 41 -49.44 -4.79 -3.57
C SER A 41 -50.83 -4.77 -2.92
N VAL A 42 -50.99 -5.39 -1.74
CA VAL A 42 -52.27 -5.38 -1.00
C VAL A 42 -52.61 -3.98 -0.50
N ARG A 43 -51.63 -3.24 0.04
CA ARG A 43 -51.84 -1.84 0.45
C ARG A 43 -52.32 -0.96 -0.71
N GLN A 44 -51.72 -1.10 -1.89
CA GLN A 44 -52.18 -0.39 -3.09
C GLN A 44 -53.57 -0.82 -3.55
N ALA A 45 -53.96 -2.09 -3.38
CA ALA A 45 -55.31 -2.55 -3.68
C ALA A 45 -56.35 -1.96 -2.72
N VAL A 46 -56.04 -1.87 -1.42
CA VAL A 46 -56.92 -1.23 -0.42
C VAL A 46 -57.13 0.25 -0.71
N VAL A 47 -56.06 0.98 -1.03
CA VAL A 47 -56.17 2.40 -1.42
C VAL A 47 -57.07 2.56 -2.64
N ARG A 48 -56.87 1.75 -3.68
CA ARG A 48 -57.71 1.76 -4.88
C ARG A 48 -59.19 1.46 -4.57
N ALA A 49 -59.47 0.57 -3.63
CA ALA A 49 -60.83 0.26 -3.22
C ALA A 49 -61.51 1.43 -2.49
N VAL A 50 -60.77 2.13 -1.61
CA VAL A 50 -61.25 3.34 -0.92
C VAL A 50 -61.51 4.47 -1.92
N ASP A 51 -60.59 4.69 -2.86
CA ASP A 51 -60.75 5.72 -3.90
C ASP A 51 -61.95 5.43 -4.80
N ALA A 52 -62.16 4.16 -5.18
CA ALA A 52 -63.30 3.76 -6.00
C ALA A 52 -64.64 3.93 -5.26
N LEU A 53 -64.67 3.64 -3.95
CA LEU A 53 -65.85 3.88 -3.11
C LEU A 53 -66.18 5.39 -3.01
N HIS A 54 -65.15 6.23 -2.90
CA HIS A 54 -65.33 7.68 -2.88
C HIS A 54 -65.84 8.22 -4.22
N GLN A 55 -65.29 7.72 -5.34
CA GLN A 55 -65.75 8.10 -6.68
C GLN A 55 -67.21 7.72 -6.90
N GLU A 56 -67.63 6.54 -6.47
CA GLU A 56 -69.01 6.09 -6.53
C GLU A 56 -69.98 6.95 -5.70
N GLN A 57 -69.54 7.44 -4.54
CA GLN A 57 -70.31 8.39 -3.74
C GLN A 57 -70.56 9.69 -4.52
N VAL A 58 -69.52 10.21 -5.18
CA VAL A 58 -69.61 11.43 -6.01
C VAL A 58 -70.51 11.21 -7.22
N ASP A 59 -70.41 10.07 -7.89
CA ASP A 59 -71.21 9.75 -9.06
C ASP A 59 -72.69 9.60 -8.72
N LEU A 60 -73.02 8.94 -7.60
CA LEU A 60 -74.39 8.79 -7.12
C LEU A 60 -74.99 10.14 -6.69
N GLU A 61 -74.18 11.01 -6.07
CA GLU A 61 -74.59 12.36 -5.71
C GLU A 61 -74.93 13.21 -6.95
N LYS A 62 -74.06 13.16 -7.96
CA LYS A 62 -74.26 13.85 -9.23
C LYS A 62 -75.49 13.35 -9.96
N LEU A 63 -75.70 12.03 -9.99
CA LEU A 63 -76.89 11.43 -10.57
C LEU A 63 -78.16 11.90 -9.88
N ALA A 64 -78.16 11.97 -8.54
CA ALA A 64 -79.30 12.49 -7.77
C ALA A 64 -79.59 13.95 -8.11
N GLN A 65 -78.55 14.77 -8.27
CA GLN A 65 -78.67 16.16 -8.70
C GLN A 65 -79.25 16.29 -10.12
N ASP A 66 -78.72 15.53 -11.08
CA ASP A 66 -79.20 15.51 -12.47
C ASP A 66 -80.67 15.08 -12.58
N GLN A 67 -81.12 14.16 -11.71
CA GLN A 67 -82.53 13.77 -11.63
C GLN A 67 -83.44 14.89 -11.12
N ILE A 68 -82.97 15.73 -10.19
CA ILE A 68 -83.76 16.85 -9.67
C ILE A 68 -83.94 17.95 -10.71
N GLU A 69 -82.97 18.15 -11.59
CA GLU A 69 -83.03 19.16 -12.67
C GLU A 69 -84.03 18.80 -13.79
N LEU A 70 -84.43 17.52 -13.90
CA LEU A 70 -85.53 17.09 -14.75
C LEU A 70 -86.88 17.55 -14.14
N ASN A 71 -87.43 18.65 -14.66
CA ASN A 71 -88.63 19.39 -14.18
C ASN A 71 -89.89 18.58 -13.80
N ASP A 72 -89.99 17.30 -14.17
CA ASP A 72 -91.15 16.44 -13.92
C ASP A 72 -91.28 15.98 -12.45
N LEU A 73 -90.18 15.91 -11.68
CA LEU A 73 -90.22 15.45 -10.29
C LEU A 73 -91.00 16.40 -9.36
N GLN A 74 -90.94 17.71 -9.60
CA GLN A 74 -91.67 18.72 -8.82
C GLN A 74 -93.20 18.57 -8.96
N ALA A 75 -93.69 18.10 -10.11
CA ALA A 75 -95.12 17.88 -10.35
C ALA A 75 -95.66 16.67 -9.56
N ILE A 76 -94.83 15.63 -9.39
CA ILE A 76 -95.19 14.37 -8.74
C ILE A 76 -95.27 14.52 -7.22
N VAL A 77 -94.34 15.26 -6.61
CA VAL A 77 -94.34 15.48 -5.15
C VAL A 77 -95.57 16.25 -4.66
N ASN A 78 -96.14 17.13 -5.50
CA ASN A 78 -97.30 17.96 -5.15
C ASN A 78 -98.67 17.26 -5.36
N SER A 79 -98.73 16.07 -5.97
CA SER A 79 -100.00 15.36 -6.22
C SER A 79 -100.33 14.35 -5.11
N SER A 80 -100.93 14.81 -4.02
CA SER A 80 -101.16 14.01 -2.79
C SER A 80 -102.30 12.97 -2.84
N ASN A 81 -102.87 12.61 -4.00
CA ASN A 81 -104.12 11.83 -4.03
C ASN A 81 -104.28 10.74 -5.12
N ASN A 82 -103.21 10.28 -5.80
CA ASN A 82 -103.36 9.12 -6.70
C ASN A 82 -102.05 8.32 -6.88
N PRO A 83 -101.95 7.07 -6.38
CA PRO A 83 -100.69 6.30 -6.40
C PRO A 83 -100.42 5.60 -7.75
N SER A 84 -101.10 5.97 -8.82
CA SER A 84 -101.09 5.27 -10.11
C SER A 84 -100.32 5.97 -11.23
N ASN A 85 -99.65 7.10 -10.98
CA ASN A 85 -98.70 7.67 -11.95
C ASN A 85 -97.42 6.83 -11.97
N THR A 86 -97.34 5.89 -12.91
CA THR A 86 -96.14 5.13 -13.20
C THR A 86 -95.08 6.10 -13.70
N ILE A 87 -94.10 6.44 -12.85
CA ILE A 87 -92.94 7.22 -13.30
C ILE A 87 -92.22 6.35 -14.34
N LYS A 88 -92.30 6.73 -15.63
CA LYS A 88 -91.51 6.10 -16.70
C LYS A 88 -90.09 6.64 -16.64
N LEU A 89 -89.33 6.25 -15.62
CA LEU A 89 -87.89 6.47 -15.61
C LEU A 89 -87.25 5.53 -16.64
N ASN A 90 -86.19 6.00 -17.31
CA ASN A 90 -85.43 5.19 -18.24
C ASN A 90 -84.41 4.34 -17.46
N TRP A 91 -84.90 3.24 -16.90
CA TRP A 91 -84.21 2.46 -15.88
C TRP A 91 -82.88 1.86 -16.34
N GLU A 92 -82.76 1.52 -17.63
CA GLU A 92 -81.50 1.03 -18.24
C GLU A 92 -80.35 2.06 -18.14
N ARG A 93 -80.67 3.34 -17.89
CA ARG A 93 -79.72 4.45 -17.88
C ARG A 93 -79.37 4.98 -16.49
N LEU A 94 -80.11 4.58 -15.47
CA LEU A 94 -80.04 5.18 -14.12
C LEU A 94 -79.13 4.42 -13.16
N GLU A 95 -78.80 3.15 -13.42
CA GLU A 95 -77.81 2.37 -12.65
C GLU A 95 -77.92 2.47 -11.10
N VAL A 96 -79.13 2.57 -10.55
CA VAL A 96 -79.39 2.63 -9.09
C VAL A 96 -80.23 1.45 -8.64
N ASP A 97 -80.01 1.00 -7.40
CA ASP A 97 -80.72 -0.14 -6.80
C ASP A 97 -81.91 0.30 -5.94
N LEU A 98 -81.93 1.57 -5.51
CA LEU A 98 -83.01 2.17 -4.74
C LEU A 98 -83.33 3.58 -5.26
N TYR A 99 -84.61 3.86 -5.44
CA TYR A 99 -85.13 5.18 -5.80
C TYR A 99 -86.32 5.52 -4.89
N VAL A 100 -86.21 6.54 -4.06
CA VAL A 100 -87.27 6.96 -3.12
C VAL A 100 -87.46 8.46 -3.20
N LEU A 101 -88.73 8.88 -3.23
CA LEU A 101 -89.14 10.27 -3.28
C LEU A 101 -90.04 10.55 -2.06
N LEU A 102 -89.63 11.51 -1.24
CA LEU A 102 -90.36 11.96 -0.07
C LEU A 102 -91.00 13.33 -0.34
N ASN A 103 -92.18 13.60 0.24
CA ASN A 103 -92.75 14.96 0.27
C ASN A 103 -92.11 15.81 1.38
N ALA A 104 -92.52 17.09 1.48
CA ALA A 104 -92.01 18.04 2.47
C ALA A 104 -92.26 17.60 3.93
N GLU A 105 -93.28 16.76 4.17
CA GLU A 105 -93.62 16.18 5.47
C GLU A 105 -92.83 14.89 5.78
N GLY A 106 -92.02 14.40 4.84
CA GLY A 106 -91.21 13.18 4.98
C GLY A 106 -91.98 11.89 4.79
N GLU A 107 -93.14 11.92 4.12
CA GLU A 107 -93.91 10.76 3.71
C GLU A 107 -93.45 10.27 2.32
N ILE A 108 -93.44 8.95 2.13
CA ILE A 108 -93.04 8.33 0.86
C ILE A 108 -94.13 8.56 -0.19
N VAL A 109 -93.80 9.34 -1.21
CA VAL A 109 -94.67 9.59 -2.38
C VAL A 109 -94.44 8.53 -3.45
N PHE A 110 -93.19 8.08 -3.60
CA PHE A 110 -92.80 7.05 -4.54
C PHE A 110 -91.58 6.29 -4.00
N SER A 111 -91.56 4.97 -4.16
CA SER A 111 -90.39 4.15 -3.78
C SER A 111 -90.32 2.90 -4.65
N GLN A 112 -89.13 2.61 -5.17
CA GLN A 112 -88.90 1.41 -5.97
C GLN A 112 -87.48 0.88 -5.77
N GLY A 113 -87.36 -0.44 -5.61
CA GLY A 113 -86.07 -1.15 -5.59
C GLY A 113 -85.84 -1.89 -6.91
N PHE A 114 -84.57 -1.98 -7.34
CA PHE A 114 -84.15 -2.57 -8.61
C PHE A 114 -83.04 -3.61 -8.41
N ASP A 115 -83.03 -4.65 -9.26
CA ASP A 115 -81.96 -5.64 -9.32
C ASP A 115 -81.22 -5.50 -10.65
N ARG A 116 -79.93 -5.12 -10.59
CA ARG A 116 -79.07 -4.93 -11.77
C ARG A 116 -78.64 -6.24 -12.45
N THR A 117 -78.81 -7.40 -11.81
CA THR A 117 -78.25 -8.67 -12.31
C THR A 117 -79.06 -9.35 -13.40
N GLY A 118 -80.21 -8.78 -13.81
CA GLY A 118 -81.03 -9.28 -14.91
C GLY A 118 -81.67 -10.65 -14.65
N ARG A 119 -81.70 -11.14 -13.41
CA ARG A 119 -82.21 -12.47 -13.03
C ARG A 119 -83.35 -12.41 -12.01
N ASN A 120 -84.34 -11.56 -12.23
CA ASN A 120 -85.77 -11.72 -11.84
C ASN A 120 -86.45 -10.33 -11.82
N ASP A 121 -87.59 -10.22 -12.49
CA ASP A 121 -88.51 -9.06 -12.42
C ASP A 121 -89.26 -8.96 -11.06
N ALA A 122 -88.64 -9.42 -9.96
CA ALA A 122 -89.23 -9.34 -8.63
C ALA A 122 -88.78 -8.03 -7.96
N LEU A 123 -89.67 -7.03 -7.96
CA LEU A 123 -89.62 -5.86 -7.07
C LEU A 123 -89.24 -6.29 -5.65
N LYS A 124 -88.00 -6.02 -5.22
CA LYS A 124 -87.69 -6.07 -3.78
C LYS A 124 -88.48 -4.96 -3.07
N PRO A 125 -89.03 -5.20 -1.86
CA PRO A 125 -89.65 -4.14 -1.08
C PRO A 125 -88.64 -3.02 -0.89
N ALA A 126 -89.04 -1.78 -1.18
CA ALA A 126 -88.14 -0.63 -1.28
C ALA A 126 -87.42 -0.28 0.04
N LEU A 127 -87.86 -0.80 1.18
CA LEU A 127 -87.21 -0.65 2.47
C LEU A 127 -87.52 -1.87 3.36
N PRO A 128 -86.61 -2.30 4.26
CA PRO A 128 -86.99 -3.14 5.39
C PRO A 128 -88.07 -2.41 6.21
N SER A 129 -89.03 -3.14 6.76
CA SER A 129 -90.18 -2.62 7.53
C SER A 129 -89.82 -1.80 8.79
N ASP A 130 -88.54 -1.58 9.05
CA ASP A 130 -88.03 -0.83 10.20
C ASP A 130 -88.07 0.67 9.93
N ARG A 131 -88.66 1.40 10.89
CA ARG A 131 -88.86 2.86 10.89
C ARG A 131 -87.55 3.69 10.81
N SER A 132 -86.39 3.06 10.69
CA SER A 132 -85.05 3.64 10.92
C SER A 132 -84.57 4.59 9.81
N LEU A 133 -84.81 4.29 8.52
CA LEU A 133 -84.38 5.13 7.39
C LEU A 133 -85.12 6.48 7.35
N LEU A 134 -86.43 6.45 7.60
CA LEU A 134 -87.26 7.65 7.73
C LEU A 134 -86.97 8.42 9.04
N ALA A 135 -86.51 7.75 10.11
CA ALA A 135 -86.12 8.41 11.36
C ALA A 135 -84.78 9.15 11.24
N LEU A 136 -83.82 8.58 10.50
CA LEU A 136 -82.55 9.23 10.12
C LEU A 136 -82.76 10.45 9.22
N LEU A 137 -83.86 10.46 8.46
CA LEU A 137 -84.17 11.50 7.47
C LEU A 137 -85.19 12.55 7.94
N LYS A 138 -85.84 12.35 9.09
CA LYS A 138 -86.82 13.28 9.66
C LYS A 138 -86.13 14.39 10.46
N PRO A 139 -86.59 15.65 10.37
CA PRO A 139 -86.11 16.70 11.26
C PRO A 139 -86.60 16.42 12.69
N THR A 140 -85.68 16.17 13.62
CA THR A 140 -85.98 16.04 15.05
C THR A 140 -86.35 17.41 15.64
N SER A 141 -87.49 17.47 16.33
CA SER A 141 -88.05 18.71 16.91
C SER A 141 -87.64 18.97 18.36
N ASP A 142 -86.63 18.28 18.90
CA ASP A 142 -86.17 18.49 20.28
C ASP A 142 -84.71 18.94 20.34
N SER A 143 -84.52 20.19 20.77
CA SER A 143 -83.27 20.74 21.25
C SER A 143 -82.84 20.02 22.53
N ASN A 144 -81.76 19.23 22.46
CA ASN A 144 -80.66 19.15 23.45
C ASN A 144 -79.90 17.82 23.36
N ILE A 145 -79.31 17.48 22.20
CA ILE A 145 -78.14 16.59 22.13
C ILE A 145 -77.22 17.14 21.04
N SER A 146 -75.99 17.46 21.42
CA SER A 146 -74.94 17.97 20.55
C SER A 146 -74.40 16.87 19.62
N GLY A 147 -74.71 17.00 18.32
CA GLY A 147 -74.22 16.22 17.17
C GLY A 147 -75.08 14.98 16.89
N SER A 148 -75.73 14.74 15.75
CA SER A 148 -75.82 15.30 14.38
C SER A 148 -77.04 14.63 13.71
N ALA A 149 -77.84 15.15 12.78
CA ALA A 149 -78.04 16.44 12.13
C ALA A 149 -79.47 16.39 11.52
N SER A 150 -80.30 17.43 11.71
CA SER A 150 -81.60 17.52 11.05
C SER A 150 -81.43 17.99 9.59
N LEU A 151 -82.07 17.30 8.64
CA LEU A 151 -81.99 17.52 7.19
C LEU A 151 -82.63 18.81 6.67
N ALA A 152 -83.24 19.63 7.54
CA ALA A 152 -83.96 20.82 7.12
C ALA A 152 -83.05 22.03 6.82
N GLY A 153 -81.73 21.94 7.08
CA GLY A 153 -80.81 23.09 6.96
C GLY A 153 -79.41 22.83 6.39
N LYS A 154 -79.04 21.61 6.04
CA LYS A 154 -77.79 21.29 5.35
C LYS A 154 -78.12 20.56 4.04
N GLY A 155 -77.46 20.94 2.95
CA GLY A 155 -77.65 20.35 1.62
C GLY A 155 -77.35 18.85 1.55
N ALA A 156 -77.36 18.32 0.33
CA ALA A 156 -76.95 16.97 -0.09
C ALA A 156 -76.33 16.08 1.02
N ILE A 157 -76.99 14.97 1.36
CA ILE A 157 -76.42 13.94 2.26
C ILE A 157 -76.03 12.73 1.44
N THR A 158 -74.74 12.40 1.43
CA THR A 158 -74.22 11.18 0.81
C THR A 158 -73.40 10.38 1.80
N GLY A 159 -73.56 9.06 1.79
CA GLY A 159 -72.79 8.17 2.65
C GLY A 159 -73.35 6.75 2.70
N ILE A 160 -72.72 5.91 3.52
CA ILE A 160 -73.02 4.48 3.60
C ILE A 160 -73.99 4.23 4.75
N LEU A 161 -75.03 3.47 4.46
CA LEU A 161 -76.02 2.99 5.41
C LEU A 161 -75.91 1.47 5.54
N MET A 162 -75.75 0.97 6.76
CA MET A 162 -75.76 -0.47 7.02
C MET A 162 -77.20 -0.98 7.16
N LEU A 163 -77.66 -1.81 6.22
CA LEU A 163 -78.91 -2.55 6.35
C LEU A 163 -78.65 -4.00 6.81
N PRO A 164 -79.63 -4.68 7.44
CA PRO A 164 -79.46 -6.05 7.95
C PRO A 164 -79.00 -7.06 6.90
N GLU A 165 -79.36 -6.82 5.63
CA GLU A 165 -78.99 -7.73 4.53
C GLU A 165 -77.74 -7.30 3.76
N ASN A 166 -77.50 -6.00 3.53
CA ASN A 166 -76.34 -5.49 2.78
C ASN A 166 -76.06 -3.99 3.03
N PRO A 167 -74.79 -3.52 2.99
CA PRO A 167 -74.46 -2.09 2.98
C PRO A 167 -74.98 -1.39 1.73
N LEU A 168 -75.63 -0.25 1.92
CA LEU A 168 -76.25 0.56 0.89
C LEU A 168 -75.62 1.96 0.89
N LEU A 169 -74.96 2.34 -0.20
CA LEU A 169 -74.53 3.71 -0.44
C LEU A 169 -75.76 4.53 -0.83
N ILE A 170 -76.01 5.66 -0.17
CA ILE A 170 -77.16 6.52 -0.47
C ILE A 170 -76.74 7.96 -0.77
N ALA A 171 -77.51 8.61 -1.62
CA ALA A 171 -77.45 10.04 -1.90
C ALA A 171 -78.85 10.63 -1.76
N ALA A 172 -79.04 11.50 -0.77
CA ALA A 172 -80.28 12.19 -0.48
C ALA A 172 -80.15 13.68 -0.83
N GLN A 173 -80.92 14.14 -1.81
CA GLN A 173 -80.89 15.51 -2.30
C GLN A 173 -82.25 16.20 -2.09
N PRO A 174 -82.28 17.40 -1.48
CA PRO A 174 -83.51 18.16 -1.30
C PRO A 174 -83.98 18.78 -2.63
N ILE A 175 -85.29 18.77 -2.86
CA ILE A 175 -85.94 19.32 -4.05
C ILE A 175 -86.45 20.72 -3.71
N PHE A 176 -85.86 21.76 -4.29
CA PHE A 176 -86.26 23.15 -4.06
C PHE A 176 -87.13 23.69 -5.20
N LYS A 177 -88.13 24.52 -4.86
CA LYS A 177 -88.93 25.26 -5.84
C LYS A 177 -88.15 26.46 -6.38
N ALA A 178 -88.12 26.63 -7.71
CA ALA A 178 -87.33 27.64 -8.41
C ALA A 178 -87.58 29.12 -7.98
N SER A 179 -88.66 29.42 -7.24
CA SER A 179 -89.04 30.79 -6.88
C SER A 179 -88.99 31.15 -5.39
N GLN A 180 -88.81 30.23 -4.43
CA GLN A 180 -88.92 30.56 -2.99
C GLN A 180 -88.03 29.79 -1.99
N SER A 181 -87.01 29.02 -2.42
CA SER A 181 -86.09 28.29 -1.51
C SER A 181 -86.80 27.37 -0.47
N GLN A 182 -88.04 26.99 -0.75
CA GLN A 182 -88.83 26.13 0.12
C GLN A 182 -88.66 24.68 -0.33
N ASN A 183 -88.24 23.81 0.59
CA ASN A 183 -88.06 22.39 0.36
C ASN A 183 -89.44 21.76 0.06
N GLN A 184 -89.56 21.11 -1.09
CA GLN A 184 -90.79 20.43 -1.51
C GLN A 184 -90.75 18.93 -1.22
N GLY A 185 -89.56 18.36 -1.00
CA GLY A 185 -89.38 16.92 -0.85
C GLY A 185 -87.91 16.51 -0.96
N ILE A 186 -87.62 15.22 -0.76
CA ILE A 186 -86.26 14.68 -0.81
C ILE A 186 -86.22 13.52 -1.80
N LEU A 187 -85.28 13.57 -2.75
CA LEU A 187 -84.96 12.43 -3.61
C LEU A 187 -83.82 11.64 -2.95
N ILE A 188 -84.01 10.34 -2.77
CA ILE A 188 -83.01 9.42 -2.25
C ILE A 188 -82.72 8.40 -3.33
N LEU A 189 -81.47 8.36 -3.76
CA LEU A 189 -80.93 7.29 -4.57
C LEU A 189 -80.07 6.38 -3.71
N GLY A 190 -80.08 5.08 -4.00
CA GLY A 190 -79.24 4.12 -3.30
C GLY A 190 -78.64 3.06 -4.23
N ARG A 191 -77.45 2.57 -3.85
CA ARG A 191 -76.68 1.54 -4.57
C ARG A 191 -76.07 0.56 -3.57
N TYR A 192 -76.27 -0.75 -3.76
CA TYR A 192 -75.72 -1.77 -2.87
C TYR A 192 -74.23 -2.00 -3.12
N LEU A 193 -73.45 -2.19 -2.05
CA LEU A 193 -71.99 -2.28 -2.15
C LEU A 193 -71.45 -3.73 -2.20
N ASN A 194 -72.18 -4.73 -1.69
CA ASN A 194 -71.60 -6.05 -1.36
C ASN A 194 -71.96 -7.24 -2.29
N THR A 195 -72.57 -7.07 -3.46
CA THR A 195 -72.90 -8.28 -4.27
C THR A 195 -72.68 -8.21 -5.77
N VAL A 196 -72.81 -7.07 -6.44
CA VAL A 196 -72.30 -6.82 -7.80
C VAL A 196 -72.21 -5.29 -7.95
N SER A 197 -71.16 -4.70 -7.41
CA SER A 197 -70.94 -3.25 -7.50
C SER A 197 -70.15 -2.92 -8.78
N PRO A 198 -70.40 -1.78 -9.45
CA PRO A 198 -69.53 -1.27 -10.51
C PRO A 198 -68.07 -1.21 -10.08
N ILE A 199 -67.82 -1.06 -8.77
CA ILE A 199 -66.48 -1.10 -8.19
C ILE A 199 -65.83 -2.46 -8.43
N SER A 200 -66.50 -3.59 -8.19
CA SER A 200 -65.90 -4.91 -8.39
C SER A 200 -65.67 -5.23 -9.87
N GLU A 201 -66.55 -4.77 -10.76
CA GLU A 201 -66.42 -4.98 -12.21
C GLU A 201 -65.34 -4.08 -12.85
N ASN A 202 -65.24 -2.81 -12.43
CA ASN A 202 -64.27 -1.85 -12.97
C ASN A 202 -62.88 -1.94 -12.31
N SER A 203 -62.78 -2.43 -11.07
CA SER A 203 -61.50 -2.51 -10.35
C SER A 203 -60.90 -3.93 -10.24
N HIS A 204 -61.66 -4.98 -10.61
CA HIS A 204 -61.30 -6.39 -10.40
C HIS A 204 -60.96 -6.75 -8.93
N LEU A 205 -61.47 -5.98 -7.96
CA LEU A 205 -61.24 -6.21 -6.54
C LEU A 205 -62.48 -6.80 -5.87
N SER A 206 -62.28 -7.82 -5.03
CA SER A 206 -63.32 -8.34 -4.15
C SER A 206 -63.33 -7.50 -2.88
N ILE A 207 -64.41 -6.72 -2.72
CA ILE A 207 -64.61 -5.79 -1.62
C ILE A 207 -65.76 -6.29 -0.74
N ASN A 208 -65.58 -6.26 0.57
CA ASN A 208 -66.58 -6.65 1.55
C ASN A 208 -66.60 -5.64 2.70
N ILE A 209 -67.77 -5.05 2.97
CA ILE A 209 -67.95 -4.07 4.05
C ILE A 209 -68.80 -4.67 5.16
N GLN A 210 -68.30 -4.65 6.39
CA GLN A 210 -68.97 -5.20 7.57
C GLN A 210 -68.84 -4.26 8.78
N PRO A 211 -69.71 -4.35 9.81
CA PRO A 211 -69.54 -3.61 11.06
C PRO A 211 -68.21 -3.97 11.72
N SER A 212 -67.47 -2.97 12.21
CA SER A 212 -66.16 -3.20 12.84
C SER A 212 -66.32 -3.90 14.19
N ASN A 213 -65.90 -5.16 14.31
CA ASN A 213 -65.75 -5.83 15.61
C ASN A 213 -64.47 -5.32 16.30
N SER A 214 -64.58 -4.89 17.55
CA SER A 214 -63.57 -4.14 18.31
C SER A 214 -62.24 -4.86 18.63
N GLU A 215 -61.96 -6.03 18.07
CA GLU A 215 -60.78 -6.84 18.41
C GLU A 215 -59.56 -6.62 17.49
N ILE A 216 -59.73 -6.04 16.30
CA ILE A 216 -58.65 -5.97 15.28
C ILE A 216 -57.96 -4.60 15.22
N PHE A 217 -58.62 -3.52 15.68
CA PHE A 217 -58.12 -2.15 15.54
C PHE A 217 -58.10 -1.42 16.88
N SER A 218 -56.93 -0.91 17.29
CA SER A 218 -56.79 0.08 18.36
C SER A 218 -57.29 1.44 17.87
N SER A 219 -57.89 2.20 18.80
CA SER A 219 -58.86 3.27 18.57
C SER A 219 -58.40 4.54 17.82
N ASP A 220 -57.31 4.55 17.05
CA ASP A 220 -56.87 5.77 16.35
C ASP A 220 -56.12 5.62 15.00
N ASP A 221 -55.86 4.40 14.49
CA ASP A 221 -54.96 4.25 13.34
C ASP A 221 -55.66 4.12 11.99
N ARG A 222 -55.30 5.01 11.06
CA ARG A 222 -55.57 4.92 9.61
C ARG A 222 -54.69 3.87 8.90
N GLU A 223 -54.11 2.92 9.62
CA GLU A 223 -53.16 1.96 9.05
C GLU A 223 -53.88 0.81 8.33
N ILE A 224 -53.45 0.53 7.09
CA ILE A 224 -53.92 -0.62 6.31
C ILE A 224 -53.28 -1.89 6.87
N PHE A 225 -54.11 -2.76 7.45
CA PHE A 225 -53.70 -4.04 8.00
C PHE A 225 -53.78 -5.13 6.92
N VAL A 226 -52.75 -5.98 6.80
CA VAL A 226 -52.72 -7.06 5.81
C VAL A 226 -52.65 -8.41 6.51
N LYS A 227 -53.55 -9.33 6.16
CA LYS A 227 -53.62 -10.68 6.73
C LYS A 227 -53.65 -11.73 5.62
N VAL A 228 -52.97 -12.84 5.84
CA VAL A 228 -53.10 -14.02 5.00
C VAL A 228 -54.38 -14.75 5.38
N LEU A 229 -55.35 -14.85 4.46
CA LEU A 229 -56.57 -15.62 4.67
C LEU A 229 -56.34 -17.11 4.39
N ASN A 230 -55.68 -17.39 3.28
CA ASN A 230 -55.36 -18.75 2.84
C ASN A 230 -54.12 -18.72 1.91
N PRO A 231 -53.57 -19.88 1.51
CA PRO A 231 -52.31 -19.93 0.75
C PRO A 231 -52.34 -19.17 -0.58
N SER A 232 -53.53 -18.89 -1.13
CA SER A 232 -53.74 -18.25 -2.42
C SER A 232 -54.24 -16.81 -2.34
N THR A 233 -54.69 -16.31 -1.18
CA THR A 233 -55.28 -14.97 -1.04
C THR A 233 -54.81 -14.23 0.21
N LEU A 234 -54.57 -12.93 0.04
CA LEU A 234 -54.31 -11.96 1.09
C LEU A 234 -55.54 -11.05 1.23
N ALA A 235 -55.89 -10.71 2.46
CA ALA A 235 -56.88 -9.68 2.75
C ALA A 235 -56.19 -8.43 3.29
N GLY A 236 -56.54 -7.28 2.72
CA GLY A 236 -56.23 -5.98 3.27
C GLY A 236 -57.47 -5.41 3.98
N TYR A 237 -57.26 -4.80 5.14
CA TYR A 237 -58.31 -4.23 5.96
C TYR A 237 -58.04 -2.76 6.24
N THR A 238 -59.09 -1.95 6.17
CA THR A 238 -59.07 -0.55 6.62
C THR A 238 -60.42 -0.17 7.22
N ILE A 239 -60.45 0.90 8.01
CA ILE A 239 -61.67 1.42 8.62
C ILE A 239 -62.25 2.54 7.76
N ILE A 240 -63.54 2.44 7.44
CA ILE A 240 -64.36 3.50 6.86
C ILE A 240 -65.51 3.85 7.84
N ARG A 241 -66.30 4.88 7.57
CA ARG A 241 -67.40 5.30 8.47
C ARG A 241 -68.74 5.30 7.76
N ASP A 242 -69.79 4.93 8.48
CA ASP A 242 -71.17 5.08 8.02
C ASP A 242 -71.70 6.51 8.21
N LEU A 243 -72.95 6.75 7.81
CA LEU A 243 -73.64 8.04 7.94
C LEU A 243 -73.87 8.50 9.39
N GLU A 244 -73.89 7.58 10.36
CA GLU A 244 -74.03 7.86 11.79
C GLU A 244 -72.66 8.06 12.48
N GLY A 245 -71.56 7.84 11.75
CA GLY A 245 -70.18 7.96 12.23
C GLY A 245 -69.61 6.67 12.83
N ASN A 246 -70.34 5.55 12.80
CA ASN A 246 -69.90 4.25 13.27
C ASN A 246 -68.78 3.70 12.36
N ALA A 247 -67.84 2.98 12.95
CA ALA A 247 -66.73 2.36 12.22
C ALA A 247 -67.19 1.10 11.46
N LEU A 248 -66.92 1.08 10.17
CA LEU A 248 -67.10 -0.06 9.28
C LEU A 248 -65.74 -0.58 8.84
N GLN A 249 -65.61 -1.89 8.74
CA GLN A 249 -64.41 -2.56 8.25
C GLN A 249 -64.56 -2.83 6.75
N LEU A 250 -63.63 -2.31 5.96
CA LEU A 250 -63.47 -2.59 4.53
C LEU A 250 -62.42 -3.68 4.37
N GLU A 251 -62.83 -4.83 3.82
CA GLU A 251 -61.96 -5.96 3.46
C GLU A 251 -61.76 -5.99 1.94
N VAL A 252 -60.50 -6.11 1.50
CA VAL A 252 -60.11 -6.23 0.09
C VAL A 252 -59.28 -7.50 -0.10
N ASN A 253 -59.79 -8.43 -0.90
CA ASN A 253 -59.09 -9.69 -1.19
C ASN A 253 -58.24 -9.58 -2.47
N VAL A 254 -56.99 -10.00 -2.37
CA VAL A 254 -55.99 -9.97 -3.45
C VAL A 254 -55.34 -11.35 -3.61
N GLU A 255 -55.17 -11.84 -4.83
CA GLU A 255 -54.49 -13.11 -5.11
C GLU A 255 -52.97 -13.03 -4.87
N ARG A 256 -52.39 -14.11 -4.33
CA ARG A 256 -50.95 -14.25 -4.07
C ARG A 256 -50.16 -14.66 -5.33
N VAL A 257 -50.20 -13.81 -6.36
CA VAL A 257 -49.53 -14.07 -7.65
C VAL A 257 -48.00 -14.14 -7.49
N PHE A 258 -47.43 -13.31 -6.61
CA PHE A 258 -45.99 -13.26 -6.37
C PHE A 258 -45.46 -14.49 -5.63
N SER A 259 -46.17 -15.03 -4.64
CA SER A 259 -45.79 -16.26 -3.93
C SER A 259 -45.67 -17.48 -4.86
N LYS A 260 -46.58 -17.61 -5.83
CA LYS A 260 -46.56 -18.73 -6.79
C LYS A 260 -45.38 -18.61 -7.77
N ALA A 261 -45.16 -17.41 -8.31
CA ALA A 261 -44.00 -17.13 -9.15
C ALA A 261 -42.67 -17.28 -8.39
N ALA A 262 -42.65 -16.93 -7.10
CA ALA A 262 -41.50 -17.09 -6.22
C ALA A 262 -41.12 -18.55 -6.01
N GLN A 263 -42.10 -19.44 -5.78
CA GLN A 263 -41.84 -20.88 -5.66
C GLN A 263 -41.24 -21.46 -6.94
N ASP A 264 -41.82 -21.16 -8.10
CA ASP A 264 -41.31 -21.64 -9.39
C ASP A 264 -39.89 -21.11 -9.67
N SER A 265 -39.65 -19.82 -9.40
CA SER A 265 -38.32 -19.21 -9.54
C SER A 265 -37.30 -19.82 -8.56
N GLN A 266 -37.73 -20.18 -7.36
CA GLN A 266 -36.88 -20.82 -6.36
C GLN A 266 -36.46 -22.23 -6.82
N TYR A 267 -37.39 -23.03 -7.36
CA TYR A 267 -37.07 -24.35 -7.91
C TYR A 267 -36.06 -24.27 -9.07
N HIS A 268 -36.23 -23.33 -9.99
CA HIS A 268 -35.29 -23.14 -11.11
C HIS A 268 -33.90 -22.69 -10.66
N LEU A 269 -33.84 -21.77 -9.68
CA LEU A 269 -32.57 -21.32 -9.11
C LEU A 269 -31.83 -22.46 -8.40
N ILE A 270 -32.54 -23.27 -7.62
CA ILE A 270 -31.97 -24.45 -6.93
C ILE A 270 -31.39 -25.43 -7.93
N LEU A 271 -32.14 -25.75 -8.99
CA LEU A 271 -31.70 -26.67 -10.04
C LEU A 271 -30.43 -26.15 -10.75
N ALA A 272 -30.40 -24.85 -11.06
CA ALA A 272 -29.24 -24.22 -11.70
C ALA A 272 -27.98 -24.26 -10.81
N VAL A 273 -28.13 -23.94 -9.52
CA VAL A 273 -27.01 -23.98 -8.55
C VAL A 273 -26.48 -25.41 -8.36
N LEU A 274 -27.37 -26.41 -8.27
CA LEU A 274 -26.98 -27.82 -8.19
C LEU A 274 -26.21 -28.28 -9.42
N LEU A 275 -26.66 -27.90 -10.62
CA LEU A 275 -26.04 -28.29 -11.88
C LEU A 275 -24.66 -27.65 -12.06
N ILE A 276 -24.53 -26.36 -11.78
CA ILE A 276 -23.25 -25.64 -11.80
C ILE A 276 -22.28 -26.22 -10.77
N GLY A 277 -22.77 -26.50 -9.55
CA GLY A 277 -21.98 -27.11 -8.48
C GLY A 277 -21.45 -28.49 -8.86
N ALA A 278 -22.27 -29.34 -9.49
CA ALA A 278 -21.87 -30.66 -9.96
C ALA A 278 -20.80 -30.61 -11.06
N ILE A 279 -20.95 -29.70 -12.03
CA ILE A 279 -19.99 -29.51 -13.12
C ILE A 279 -18.65 -28.99 -12.58
N CYS A 280 -18.68 -27.94 -11.75
CA CYS A 280 -17.47 -27.37 -11.15
C CYS A 280 -16.77 -28.40 -10.26
N GLY A 281 -17.52 -29.12 -9.43
CA GLY A 281 -16.97 -30.19 -8.58
C GLY A 281 -16.28 -31.28 -9.40
N GLY A 282 -16.90 -31.73 -10.50
CA GLY A 282 -16.31 -32.73 -11.39
C GLY A 282 -15.01 -32.27 -12.05
N ILE A 283 -14.97 -31.04 -12.57
CA ILE A 283 -13.76 -30.45 -13.19
C ILE A 283 -12.64 -30.33 -12.15
N THR A 284 -12.95 -29.82 -10.96
CA THR A 284 -11.95 -29.62 -9.90
C THR A 284 -11.34 -30.96 -9.47
N LEU A 285 -12.16 -32.00 -9.33
CA LEU A 285 -11.70 -33.34 -8.98
C LEU A 285 -10.79 -33.94 -10.06
N PHE A 286 -11.16 -33.76 -11.34
CA PHE A 286 -10.38 -34.24 -12.46
C PHE A 286 -9.00 -33.58 -12.54
N VAL A 287 -8.95 -32.26 -12.36
CA VAL A 287 -7.69 -31.47 -12.36
C VAL A 287 -6.78 -31.90 -11.21
N LEU A 288 -7.33 -32.05 -10.00
CA LEU A 288 -6.56 -32.45 -8.82
C LEU A 288 -5.96 -33.86 -8.96
N GLU A 289 -6.74 -34.80 -9.51
CA GLU A 289 -6.29 -36.17 -9.76
C GLU A 289 -5.13 -36.21 -10.77
N LYS A 290 -5.26 -35.44 -11.87
CA LYS A 290 -4.28 -35.49 -12.97
C LYS A 290 -2.99 -34.71 -12.67
N LEU A 291 -3.09 -33.55 -12.01
CA LEU A 291 -1.95 -32.67 -11.81
C LEU A 291 -1.16 -32.97 -10.53
N VAL A 292 -1.82 -33.47 -9.48
CA VAL A 292 -1.18 -33.61 -8.17
C VAL A 292 -1.08 -35.07 -7.75
N LEU A 293 -2.20 -35.78 -7.63
CA LEU A 293 -2.22 -37.11 -6.99
C LEU A 293 -1.45 -38.17 -7.78
N SER A 294 -1.51 -38.16 -9.11
CA SER A 294 -0.77 -39.13 -9.93
C SER A 294 0.74 -38.95 -9.83
N ARG A 295 1.24 -37.71 -9.98
CA ARG A 295 2.68 -37.39 -9.93
C ARG A 295 3.30 -37.70 -8.58
N LEU A 296 2.56 -37.46 -7.50
CA LEU A 296 3.02 -37.74 -6.14
C LEU A 296 3.12 -39.25 -5.85
N SER A 297 2.27 -40.06 -6.50
CA SER A 297 2.36 -41.52 -6.45
C SER A 297 3.61 -42.02 -7.18
N ASP A 298 3.86 -41.52 -8.39
CA ASP A 298 5.02 -41.92 -9.20
C ASP A 298 6.35 -41.57 -8.50
N LEU A 299 6.43 -40.39 -7.88
CA LEU A 299 7.59 -39.97 -7.10
C LEU A 299 7.85 -40.91 -5.91
N ASN A 300 6.80 -41.26 -5.17
CA ASN A 300 6.91 -42.17 -4.02
C ASN A 300 7.39 -43.58 -4.43
N ASP A 301 6.93 -44.08 -5.57
CA ASP A 301 7.32 -45.40 -6.06
C ASP A 301 8.80 -45.44 -6.48
N GLN A 302 9.32 -44.35 -7.09
CA GLN A 302 10.74 -44.22 -7.45
C GLN A 302 11.65 -44.17 -6.22
N VAL A 303 11.30 -43.37 -5.21
CA VAL A 303 12.08 -43.29 -3.95
C VAL A 303 12.13 -44.64 -3.22
N SER A 304 10.99 -45.34 -3.16
CA SER A 304 10.90 -46.67 -2.54
C SER A 304 11.78 -47.70 -3.25
N HIS A 305 11.88 -47.62 -4.58
CA HIS A 305 12.74 -48.51 -5.34
C HIS A 305 14.23 -48.33 -5.01
N ILE A 306 14.71 -47.08 -4.93
CA ILE A 306 16.11 -46.75 -4.58
C ILE A 306 16.45 -47.24 -3.16
N SER A 307 15.55 -47.00 -2.21
CA SER A 307 15.74 -47.47 -0.82
C SER A 307 15.83 -48.99 -0.71
N ASN A 308 15.14 -49.74 -1.58
CA ASN A 308 15.14 -51.21 -1.54
C ASN A 308 16.32 -51.83 -2.31
N SER A 309 16.86 -51.15 -3.32
CA SER A 309 18.02 -51.64 -4.07
C SER A 309 19.35 -51.38 -3.35
N GLY A 310 19.42 -50.35 -2.49
CA GLY A 310 20.69 -49.93 -1.86
C GLY A 310 21.70 -49.32 -2.84
N ASP A 311 21.24 -49.04 -4.07
CA ASP A 311 22.05 -48.49 -5.16
C ASP A 311 21.83 -46.98 -5.20
N LEU A 312 22.83 -46.24 -4.70
CA LEU A 312 22.80 -44.77 -4.60
C LEU A 312 22.96 -44.08 -5.96
N SER A 313 23.31 -44.81 -7.03
CA SER A 313 23.54 -44.25 -8.37
C SER A 313 22.24 -43.99 -9.17
N LEU A 314 21.10 -44.46 -8.68
CA LEU A 314 19.80 -44.31 -9.34
C LEU A 314 19.20 -42.91 -9.13
N GLN A 315 18.72 -42.29 -10.22
CA GLN A 315 18.11 -40.95 -10.19
C GLN A 315 16.59 -40.99 -10.36
N ILE A 316 15.92 -40.10 -9.64
CA ILE A 316 14.49 -39.84 -9.76
C ILE A 316 14.25 -38.97 -10.99
N SER A 317 13.29 -39.38 -11.83
CA SER A 317 12.90 -38.65 -13.02
C SER A 317 12.16 -37.34 -12.68
N VAL A 318 12.60 -36.22 -13.28
CA VAL A 318 12.03 -34.88 -13.07
C VAL A 318 11.16 -34.52 -14.27
N SER A 319 9.89 -34.15 -14.04
CA SER A 319 8.99 -33.72 -15.12
C SER A 319 8.12 -32.52 -14.70
N GLY A 320 8.48 -31.32 -15.17
CA GLY A 320 7.79 -30.06 -14.89
C GLY A 320 8.72 -29.01 -14.25
N GLU A 321 8.22 -27.77 -14.09
CA GLU A 321 8.88 -26.68 -13.34
C GLU A 321 8.12 -26.36 -12.02
N ASP A 322 7.35 -27.33 -11.52
CA ASP A 322 6.54 -27.18 -10.31
C ASP A 322 7.29 -27.64 -9.05
N GLU A 323 6.69 -27.44 -7.87
CA GLU A 323 7.30 -27.76 -6.59
C GLU A 323 7.60 -29.27 -6.43
N LEU A 324 6.88 -30.14 -7.15
CA LEU A 324 7.14 -31.57 -7.18
C LEU A 324 8.41 -31.92 -7.96
N ALA A 325 8.69 -31.20 -9.05
CA ALA A 325 9.94 -31.32 -9.79
C ALA A 325 11.15 -30.88 -8.93
N HIS A 326 11.02 -29.76 -8.22
CA HIS A 326 12.06 -29.27 -7.32
C HIS A 326 12.34 -30.25 -6.16
N LEU A 327 11.31 -30.93 -5.65
CA LEU A 327 11.46 -31.96 -4.62
C LEU A 327 12.25 -33.17 -5.15
N ALA A 328 11.97 -33.62 -6.38
CA ALA A 328 12.69 -34.72 -7.02
C ALA A 328 14.19 -34.37 -7.22
N GLU A 329 14.49 -33.14 -7.65
CA GLU A 329 15.86 -32.66 -7.83
C GLU A 329 16.64 -32.60 -6.51
N THR A 330 16.00 -32.13 -5.43
CA THR A 330 16.62 -32.06 -4.10
C THR A 330 17.00 -33.45 -3.59
N ILE A 331 16.16 -34.46 -3.83
CA ILE A 331 16.45 -35.85 -3.44
C ILE A 331 17.64 -36.40 -4.24
N ASN A 332 17.73 -36.10 -5.54
CA ASN A 332 18.88 -36.50 -6.36
C ASN A 332 20.21 -35.90 -5.85
N GLN A 333 20.21 -34.64 -5.41
CA GLN A 333 21.42 -34.00 -4.84
C GLN A 333 21.90 -34.68 -3.55
N MET A 334 20.97 -35.09 -2.69
CA MET A 334 21.30 -35.77 -1.43
C MET A 334 21.88 -37.17 -1.65
N LEU A 335 21.41 -37.89 -2.68
CA LEU A 335 21.95 -39.21 -3.03
C LEU A 335 23.41 -39.13 -3.49
N HIS A 336 23.76 -38.14 -4.32
CA HIS A 336 25.15 -37.91 -4.76
C HIS A 336 26.11 -37.66 -3.59
N ALA A 337 25.74 -36.83 -2.62
CA ALA A 337 26.61 -36.50 -1.49
C ALA A 337 26.94 -37.69 -0.58
N LEU A 338 26.07 -38.72 -0.53
CA LEU A 338 26.30 -39.92 0.26
C LEU A 338 27.24 -40.92 -0.43
N GLU A 339 27.25 -40.96 -1.77
CA GLU A 339 28.14 -41.82 -2.55
C GLU A 339 29.62 -41.39 -2.42
N ASP A 340 29.87 -40.08 -2.48
CA ASP A 340 31.23 -39.52 -2.40
C ASP A 340 31.92 -39.83 -1.05
N ALA A 341 31.18 -39.79 0.06
CA ALA A 341 31.76 -39.92 1.40
C ALA A 341 32.27 -41.33 1.75
N ASP A 342 31.67 -42.40 1.18
CA ASP A 342 32.09 -43.78 1.48
C ASP A 342 33.34 -44.18 0.68
N SER A 343 33.50 -43.63 -0.54
CA SER A 343 34.67 -43.83 -1.39
C SER A 343 35.95 -43.30 -0.74
N ASP A 344 35.90 -42.10 -0.15
CA ASP A 344 37.08 -41.42 0.42
C ASP A 344 37.74 -42.18 1.59
N ARG A 345 36.96 -42.92 2.37
CA ARG A 345 37.44 -43.60 3.58
C ARG A 345 38.31 -44.82 3.26
N LEU A 346 37.89 -45.62 2.28
CA LEU A 346 38.62 -46.84 1.89
C LEU A 346 39.93 -46.50 1.18
N GLU A 347 39.95 -45.40 0.43
CA GLU A 347 41.14 -44.94 -0.28
C GLU A 347 42.27 -44.46 0.68
N GLN A 348 41.93 -43.96 1.87
CA GLN A 348 42.94 -43.48 2.83
C GLN A 348 43.81 -44.58 3.45
N GLU A 349 43.25 -45.73 3.83
CA GLU A 349 44.00 -46.79 4.53
C GLU A 349 45.00 -47.51 3.62
N GLU A 350 44.61 -47.82 2.38
CA GLU A 350 45.48 -48.49 1.40
C GLU A 350 46.63 -47.56 0.98
N ARG A 351 46.35 -46.25 0.91
CA ARG A 351 47.33 -45.21 0.60
C ARG A 351 48.46 -45.13 1.63
N TYR A 352 48.19 -45.27 2.93
CA TYR A 352 49.25 -45.15 3.97
C TYR A 352 50.31 -46.26 3.91
N ARG A 353 49.92 -47.52 3.67
CA ARG A 353 50.87 -48.64 3.56
C ARG A 353 51.74 -48.53 2.30
N LEU A 354 51.11 -48.19 1.17
CA LEU A 354 51.84 -47.97 -0.09
C LEU A 354 52.82 -46.79 0.01
N LEU A 355 52.47 -45.72 0.73
CA LEU A 355 53.35 -44.57 0.94
C LEU A 355 54.63 -44.91 1.72
N ALA A 356 54.58 -45.82 2.69
CA ALA A 356 55.76 -46.19 3.48
C ALA A 356 56.72 -47.12 2.74
N GLU A 357 56.20 -48.11 2.00
CA GLU A 357 57.01 -49.08 1.26
C GLU A 357 57.59 -48.52 -0.04
N HIS A 358 56.89 -47.58 -0.69
CA HIS A 358 57.36 -46.88 -1.89
C HIS A 358 57.99 -45.52 -1.59
N SER A 359 58.25 -45.20 -0.31
CA SER A 359 58.96 -43.98 0.05
C SER A 359 60.37 -43.98 -0.56
N THR A 360 60.74 -42.89 -1.22
CA THR A 360 62.11 -42.66 -1.69
C THR A 360 63.05 -42.26 -0.55
N ASP A 361 62.50 -41.74 0.55
CA ASP A 361 63.25 -41.40 1.75
C ASP A 361 63.35 -42.61 2.69
N MET A 362 64.49 -42.75 3.36
CA MET A 362 64.71 -43.82 4.32
C MET A 362 63.99 -43.51 5.63
N ILE A 363 62.88 -44.22 5.86
CA ILE A 363 62.14 -44.20 7.12
C ILE A 363 62.76 -45.23 8.05
N THR A 364 63.11 -44.81 9.26
CA THR A 364 63.68 -45.66 10.29
C THR A 364 62.89 -45.52 11.58
N ARG A 365 62.66 -46.62 12.29
CA ARG A 365 62.18 -46.62 13.67
C ARG A 365 63.31 -47.08 14.56
N HIS A 366 63.47 -46.44 15.71
CA HIS A 366 64.53 -46.72 16.67
C HIS A 366 63.95 -46.95 18.05
N SER A 367 64.64 -47.74 18.87
CA SER A 367 64.35 -47.85 20.30
C SER A 367 64.74 -46.57 21.05
N ALA A 368 64.35 -46.46 22.32
CA ALA A 368 64.72 -45.35 23.18
C ALA A 368 66.25 -45.21 23.37
N GLU A 369 67.02 -46.29 23.22
CA GLU A 369 68.49 -46.33 23.28
C GLU A 369 69.17 -46.01 21.94
N GLY A 370 68.40 -45.74 20.87
CA GLY A 370 68.93 -45.38 19.56
C GLY A 370 69.35 -46.57 18.68
N ILE A 371 68.79 -47.76 18.95
CA ILE A 371 68.98 -48.96 18.13
C ILE A 371 67.91 -48.99 17.03
N ILE A 372 68.29 -49.23 15.77
CA ILE A 372 67.34 -49.30 14.64
C ILE A 372 66.47 -50.57 14.75
N LEU A 373 65.15 -50.39 14.84
CA LEU A 373 64.12 -51.44 14.91
C LEU A 373 63.50 -51.77 13.54
N TYR A 374 63.38 -50.77 12.68
CA TYR A 374 62.84 -50.91 11.32
C TYR A 374 63.55 -49.92 10.41
N ALA A 375 63.86 -50.33 9.19
CA ALA A 375 64.33 -49.47 8.12
C ALA A 375 63.53 -49.79 6.85
N SER A 376 63.01 -48.77 6.18
CA SER A 376 62.31 -48.94 4.90
C SER A 376 63.27 -49.44 3.81
N PRO A 377 62.76 -50.13 2.77
CA PRO A 377 63.53 -50.58 1.60
C PRO A 377 64.42 -49.52 0.91
N ALA A 378 64.11 -48.24 1.07
CA ALA A 378 64.86 -47.12 0.51
C ALA A 378 66.34 -47.08 0.91
N CYS A 379 66.72 -47.70 2.03
CA CYS A 379 68.12 -47.79 2.47
C CYS A 379 69.04 -48.48 1.44
N ARG A 380 68.52 -49.45 0.68
CA ARG A 380 69.25 -50.11 -0.42
C ARG A 380 69.70 -49.11 -1.47
N THR A 381 68.79 -48.24 -1.87
CA THR A 381 69.04 -47.26 -2.94
C THR A 381 69.92 -46.12 -2.44
N LEU A 382 69.71 -45.66 -1.21
CA LEU A 382 70.39 -44.46 -0.70
C LEU A 382 71.77 -44.75 -0.08
N LEU A 383 71.99 -45.92 0.52
CA LEU A 383 73.24 -46.25 1.22
C LEU A 383 73.90 -47.56 0.76
N GLY A 384 73.20 -48.38 -0.04
CA GLY A 384 73.68 -49.68 -0.52
C GLY A 384 73.54 -50.82 0.49
N TYR A 385 72.99 -50.58 1.68
CA TYR A 385 72.74 -51.60 2.71
C TYR A 385 71.35 -52.23 2.57
N GLU A 386 71.22 -53.51 2.90
CA GLU A 386 69.89 -54.14 3.05
C GLU A 386 69.24 -53.70 4.38
N PRO A 387 67.89 -53.59 4.47
CA PRO A 387 67.21 -53.20 5.71
C PRO A 387 67.63 -54.03 6.93
N GLU A 388 67.83 -55.33 6.74
CA GLU A 388 68.23 -56.26 7.78
C GLU A 388 69.68 -56.05 8.25
N GLU A 389 70.55 -55.44 7.42
CA GLU A 389 71.93 -55.08 7.78
C GLU A 389 71.99 -53.82 8.67
N LEU A 390 70.95 -52.99 8.66
CA LEU A 390 70.87 -51.77 9.47
C LEU A 390 70.14 -51.99 10.80
N VAL A 391 69.20 -52.94 10.84
CA VAL A 391 68.47 -53.30 12.07
C VAL A 391 69.44 -53.85 13.12
N ASN A 392 69.21 -53.51 14.39
CA ASN A 392 70.07 -53.81 15.55
C ASN A 392 71.42 -53.08 15.61
N HIS A 393 71.68 -52.13 14.70
CA HIS A 393 72.83 -51.23 14.76
C HIS A 393 72.43 -49.83 15.24
N THR A 394 73.43 -49.02 15.62
CA THR A 394 73.25 -47.59 15.90
C THR A 394 73.70 -46.74 14.70
N PRO A 395 72.97 -45.66 14.34
CA PRO A 395 73.36 -44.79 13.23
C PRO A 395 74.79 -44.23 13.33
N ALA A 396 75.34 -44.11 14.54
CA ALA A 396 76.69 -43.61 14.77
C ALA A 396 77.78 -44.46 14.11
N ASP A 397 77.53 -45.76 13.89
CA ASP A 397 78.49 -46.70 13.28
C ASP A 397 78.79 -46.39 11.80
N PHE A 398 77.95 -45.56 11.17
CA PHE A 398 78.00 -45.25 9.74
C PHE A 398 78.34 -43.79 9.45
N LEU A 399 78.54 -42.93 10.44
CA LEU A 399 78.74 -41.48 10.22
C LEU A 399 80.17 -41.06 9.91
N HIS A 400 80.31 -39.88 9.31
CA HIS A 400 81.60 -39.20 9.21
C HIS A 400 82.10 -38.75 10.60
N PRO A 401 83.39 -38.95 10.96
CA PRO A 401 83.91 -38.68 12.31
C PRO A 401 83.65 -37.27 12.85
N HIS A 402 83.59 -36.26 11.97
CA HIS A 402 83.35 -34.87 12.35
C HIS A 402 81.88 -34.57 12.71
N ASP A 403 80.95 -35.44 12.30
CA ASP A 403 79.50 -35.20 12.42
C ASP A 403 78.86 -36.02 13.57
N ILE A 404 79.60 -36.96 14.16
CA ILE A 404 79.16 -37.84 15.27
C ILE A 404 78.68 -37.04 16.48
N ASN A 405 79.46 -36.06 16.92
CA ASN A 405 79.11 -35.22 18.07
C ASN A 405 77.83 -34.40 17.84
N THR A 406 77.55 -34.04 16.58
CA THR A 406 76.33 -33.31 16.22
C THR A 406 75.11 -34.22 16.29
N LEU A 407 75.24 -35.49 15.83
CA LEU A 407 74.15 -36.47 15.92
C LEU A 407 73.83 -36.86 17.37
N VAL A 408 74.84 -37.11 18.20
CA VAL A 408 74.62 -37.47 19.62
C VAL A 408 73.86 -36.35 20.35
N LYS A 409 74.18 -35.08 20.07
CA LYS A 409 73.44 -33.94 20.62
C LYS A 409 72.00 -33.87 20.12
N ALA A 410 71.77 -34.10 18.82
CA ALA A 410 70.44 -34.13 18.24
C ALA A 410 69.57 -35.25 18.82
N HIS A 411 70.15 -36.45 19.00
CA HIS A 411 69.46 -37.60 19.59
C HIS A 411 69.06 -37.33 21.05
N LEU A 412 69.97 -36.81 21.88
CA LEU A 412 69.66 -36.43 23.26
C LEU A 412 68.62 -35.30 23.34
N PHE A 413 68.57 -34.41 22.34
CA PHE A 413 67.58 -33.33 22.28
C PHE A 413 66.17 -33.86 22.01
N VAL A 414 66.01 -34.78 21.05
CA VAL A 414 64.72 -35.43 20.74
C VAL A 414 64.22 -36.31 21.89
N LEU A 415 65.13 -36.95 22.63
CA LEU A 415 64.76 -37.72 23.83
C LEU A 415 64.25 -36.82 24.97
N ARG A 416 64.89 -35.66 25.18
CA ARG A 416 64.57 -34.75 26.30
C ARG A 416 63.42 -33.79 26.02
N GLN A 417 63.20 -33.41 24.77
CA GLN A 417 62.18 -32.45 24.38
C GLN A 417 61.17 -33.08 23.42
N ASN A 418 59.88 -32.79 23.60
CA ASN A 418 58.81 -33.31 22.74
C ASN A 418 58.72 -32.52 21.42
N VAL A 419 59.83 -32.50 20.68
CA VAL A 419 59.99 -31.70 19.46
C VAL A 419 60.63 -32.55 18.37
N THR A 420 60.19 -32.30 17.15
CA THR A 420 60.83 -32.83 15.95
C THR A 420 62.14 -32.08 15.72
N TYR A 421 63.23 -32.80 15.50
CA TYR A 421 64.53 -32.20 15.25
C TYR A 421 65.12 -32.70 13.94
N THR A 422 65.52 -31.76 13.10
CA THR A 422 66.16 -32.04 11.81
C THR A 422 67.64 -31.75 11.91
N ILE A 423 68.46 -32.68 11.43
CA ILE A 423 69.91 -32.56 11.40
C ILE A 423 70.43 -32.94 10.02
N THR A 424 71.46 -32.23 9.58
CA THR A 424 72.22 -32.57 8.38
C THR A 424 73.58 -33.13 8.78
N TYR A 425 73.95 -34.28 8.20
CA TYR A 425 75.23 -34.95 8.48
C TYR A 425 75.69 -35.77 7.29
N ARG A 426 76.95 -36.17 7.29
CA ARG A 426 77.48 -37.12 6.30
C ARG A 426 77.46 -38.54 6.84
N ILE A 427 76.91 -39.43 6.03
CA ILE A 427 76.85 -40.86 6.31
C ILE A 427 77.62 -41.62 5.24
N ARG A 428 78.27 -42.71 5.65
CA ARG A 428 79.09 -43.55 4.80
C ARG A 428 78.21 -44.50 4.02
N HIS A 429 78.32 -44.44 2.71
CA HIS A 429 77.73 -45.40 1.79
C HIS A 429 78.55 -46.71 1.80
N LYS A 430 77.92 -47.85 1.45
CA LYS A 430 78.57 -49.18 1.48
C LYS A 430 79.84 -49.28 0.61
N ASN A 431 79.99 -48.42 -0.39
CA ASN A 431 81.17 -48.33 -1.27
C ASN A 431 82.35 -47.52 -0.69
N GLY A 432 82.19 -46.87 0.47
CA GLY A 432 83.23 -46.11 1.16
C GLY A 432 83.15 -44.58 1.07
N ASP A 433 82.31 -44.03 0.18
CA ASP A 433 82.13 -42.58 0.03
C ASP A 433 81.13 -42.00 1.04
N TYR A 434 81.11 -40.67 1.18
CA TYR A 434 80.20 -39.96 2.08
C TYR A 434 79.08 -39.25 1.32
N VAL A 435 77.85 -39.49 1.76
CA VAL A 435 76.62 -38.91 1.22
C VAL A 435 76.03 -37.93 2.23
N TRP A 436 75.52 -36.79 1.77
CA TRP A 436 74.89 -35.80 2.66
C TRP A 436 73.46 -36.20 2.95
N PHE A 437 73.20 -36.51 4.22
CA PHE A 437 71.86 -36.84 4.70
C PHE A 437 71.26 -35.68 5.49
N GLU A 438 69.97 -35.46 5.28
CA GLU A 438 69.12 -34.70 6.20
C GLU A 438 68.15 -35.67 6.85
N THR A 439 68.24 -35.78 8.18
CA THR A 439 67.38 -36.68 8.96
C THR A 439 66.56 -35.88 9.94
N THR A 440 65.25 -36.10 9.87
CA THR A 440 64.28 -35.53 10.79
C THR A 440 63.80 -36.61 11.73
N SER A 441 63.96 -36.40 13.04
CA SER A 441 63.61 -37.38 14.06
C SER A 441 62.62 -36.83 15.08
N SER A 442 61.66 -37.66 15.48
CA SER A 442 60.67 -37.36 16.53
C SER A 442 60.42 -38.59 17.41
N ALA A 443 60.26 -38.38 18.72
CA ALA A 443 59.91 -39.44 19.66
C ALA A 443 58.38 -39.64 19.77
N ILE A 444 57.93 -40.88 19.76
CA ILE A 444 56.54 -41.30 20.04
C ILE A 444 56.44 -41.75 21.49
N ARG A 445 55.44 -41.22 22.21
CA ARG A 445 55.22 -41.45 23.65
C ARG A 445 53.80 -41.97 23.89
N THR A 446 53.65 -42.84 24.88
CA THR A 446 52.33 -43.32 25.34
C THR A 446 51.63 -42.29 26.23
N SER A 447 50.30 -42.21 26.12
CA SER A 447 49.47 -41.15 26.72
C SER A 447 49.38 -41.13 28.25
N GLU A 448 49.84 -42.17 28.96
CA GLU A 448 49.68 -42.26 30.42
C GLU A 448 50.98 -42.13 31.26
N HIS A 449 52.18 -42.37 30.71
CA HIS A 449 53.42 -42.37 31.52
C HIS A 449 54.60 -41.56 30.97
N GLN A 450 54.47 -40.85 29.84
CA GLN A 450 55.55 -40.07 29.21
C GLN A 450 56.85 -40.82 28.86
N ASP A 451 56.93 -42.13 29.12
CA ASP A 451 58.00 -43.00 28.66
C ASP A 451 58.03 -43.06 27.13
N ILE A 452 59.25 -43.03 26.59
CA ILE A 452 59.50 -43.00 25.15
C ILE A 452 59.35 -44.44 24.65
N GLN A 453 58.38 -44.68 23.77
CA GLN A 453 58.23 -45.99 23.13
C GLN A 453 59.24 -46.15 21.99
N GLU A 454 59.24 -45.21 21.04
CA GLU A 454 60.06 -45.32 19.83
C GLU A 454 60.41 -43.95 19.26
N ILE A 455 61.48 -43.88 18.46
CA ILE A 455 61.84 -42.69 17.68
C ILE A 455 61.64 -43.01 16.20
N ILE A 456 60.90 -42.17 15.49
CA ILE A 456 60.82 -42.26 14.03
C ILE A 456 61.79 -41.23 13.44
N GLY A 457 62.66 -41.70 12.55
CA GLY A 457 63.60 -40.88 11.78
C GLY A 457 63.33 -41.03 10.28
N VAL A 458 63.06 -39.93 9.58
CA VAL A 458 62.98 -39.89 8.12
C VAL A 458 64.25 -39.24 7.59
N SER A 459 64.99 -39.97 6.74
CA SER A 459 66.31 -39.56 6.24
C SER A 459 66.30 -39.45 4.72
N ARG A 460 66.83 -38.34 4.20
CA ARG A 460 66.89 -38.06 2.76
C ARG A 460 68.32 -37.72 2.34
N ASP A 461 68.73 -38.21 1.17
CA ASP A 461 69.94 -37.74 0.50
C ASP A 461 69.71 -36.34 -0.08
N ILE A 462 70.48 -35.36 0.37
CA ILE A 462 70.40 -33.96 -0.05
C ILE A 462 71.63 -33.52 -0.85
N SER A 463 72.44 -34.46 -1.34
CA SER A 463 73.68 -34.16 -2.09
C SER A 463 73.39 -33.30 -3.33
N ASP A 464 72.38 -33.69 -4.12
CA ASP A 464 71.92 -32.91 -5.29
C ASP A 464 71.28 -31.58 -4.91
N ARG A 465 70.62 -31.51 -3.74
CA ARG A 465 70.00 -30.28 -3.24
C ARG A 465 71.07 -29.24 -2.93
N LYS A 466 72.19 -29.65 -2.31
CA LYS A 466 73.31 -28.76 -1.99
C LYS A 466 74.01 -28.20 -3.22
N GLN A 467 74.10 -28.96 -4.32
CA GLN A 467 74.60 -28.44 -5.59
C GLN A 467 73.60 -27.52 -6.31
N ARG A 468 72.29 -27.85 -6.26
CA ARG A 468 71.22 -27.02 -6.85
C ARG A 468 70.98 -25.71 -6.10
N GLU A 469 71.15 -25.68 -4.78
CA GLU A 469 71.00 -24.48 -3.95
C GLU A 469 71.95 -23.36 -4.41
N GLN A 470 73.17 -23.72 -4.82
CA GLN A 470 74.15 -22.78 -5.36
C GLN A 470 73.78 -22.27 -6.78
N GLN A 471 73.23 -23.13 -7.64
CA GLN A 471 72.71 -22.72 -8.96
C GLN A 471 71.42 -21.89 -8.86
N LEU A 472 70.58 -22.19 -7.87
CA LEU A 472 69.34 -21.48 -7.57
C LEU A 472 69.62 -20.04 -7.12
N GLN A 473 70.67 -19.82 -6.32
CA GLN A 473 71.03 -18.50 -5.80
C GLN A 473 71.37 -17.48 -6.91
N GLU A 474 72.03 -17.90 -7.99
CA GLU A 474 72.31 -17.06 -9.17
C GLU A 474 71.06 -16.81 -10.04
N SER A 475 70.14 -17.77 -10.10
CA SER A 475 68.85 -17.64 -10.78
C SER A 475 67.90 -16.69 -10.03
N GLU A 476 67.82 -16.84 -8.69
CA GLU A 476 67.02 -16.01 -7.80
C GLU A 476 67.38 -14.52 -7.90
N ALA A 477 68.67 -14.19 -8.04
CA ALA A 477 69.09 -12.81 -8.23
C ALA A 477 68.51 -12.18 -9.52
N SER A 478 68.44 -12.96 -10.60
CA SER A 478 67.89 -12.51 -11.89
C SER A 478 66.36 -12.38 -11.86
N ILE A 479 65.67 -13.31 -11.20
CA ILE A 479 64.21 -13.26 -10.99
C ILE A 479 63.83 -12.12 -10.05
N ARG A 480 64.62 -11.88 -8.99
CA ARG A 480 64.41 -10.78 -8.04
C ARG A 480 64.51 -9.41 -8.71
N ALA A 481 65.46 -9.23 -9.63
CA ALA A 481 65.57 -7.99 -10.42
C ALA A 481 64.33 -7.77 -11.31
N LEU A 482 63.81 -8.83 -11.94
CA LEU A 482 62.57 -8.76 -12.71
C LEU A 482 61.38 -8.43 -11.80
N TYR A 483 61.27 -9.07 -10.64
CA TYR A 483 60.21 -8.80 -9.66
C TYR A 483 60.24 -7.36 -9.13
N GLN A 484 61.41 -6.80 -8.86
CA GLN A 484 61.56 -5.40 -8.42
C GLN A 484 61.04 -4.41 -9.48
N VAL A 485 61.26 -4.69 -10.77
CA VAL A 485 60.75 -3.83 -11.85
C VAL A 485 59.25 -3.98 -12.01
N THR A 486 58.71 -5.20 -11.91
CA THR A 486 57.27 -5.46 -12.10
C THR A 486 56.42 -5.02 -10.91
N SER A 487 56.97 -4.99 -9.69
CA SER A 487 56.30 -4.57 -8.46
C SER A 487 56.42 -3.07 -8.13
N ALA A 488 57.28 -2.33 -8.84
CA ALA A 488 57.49 -0.89 -8.61
C ALA A 488 56.24 -0.06 -9.01
N ARG A 489 55.40 0.26 -8.02
CA ARG A 489 54.14 1.00 -8.18
C ARG A 489 54.30 2.40 -8.78
N GLU A 490 55.45 3.03 -8.59
CA GLU A 490 55.74 4.40 -9.05
C GLU A 490 55.99 4.53 -10.55
N LEU A 491 56.26 3.42 -11.25
CA LEU A 491 56.57 3.43 -12.68
C LEU A 491 55.30 3.26 -13.51
N ASN A 492 55.15 4.08 -14.56
CA ASN A 492 54.12 3.89 -15.57
C ASN A 492 54.44 2.66 -16.46
N PHE A 493 53.44 2.18 -17.20
CA PHE A 493 53.54 0.94 -18.00
C PHE A 493 54.72 0.98 -18.99
N GLU A 494 54.90 2.08 -19.71
CA GLU A 494 55.96 2.26 -20.71
C GLU A 494 57.36 2.19 -20.07
N GLU A 495 57.54 2.79 -18.89
CA GLU A 495 58.81 2.78 -18.15
C GLU A 495 59.11 1.41 -17.56
N ARG A 496 58.11 0.67 -17.07
CA ARG A 496 58.27 -0.73 -16.64
C ARG A 496 58.72 -1.61 -17.80
N LEU A 497 58.07 -1.46 -18.95
CA LEU A 497 58.40 -2.23 -20.15
C LEU A 497 59.84 -1.98 -20.61
N ARG A 498 60.26 -0.72 -20.60
CA ARG A 498 61.64 -0.33 -20.91
C ARG A 498 62.66 -0.94 -19.95
N ARG A 499 62.35 -0.99 -18.65
CA ARG A 499 63.25 -1.59 -17.65
C ARG A 499 63.32 -3.12 -17.78
N ILE A 500 62.22 -3.79 -18.09
CA ILE A 500 62.20 -5.24 -18.36
C ILE A 500 63.07 -5.57 -19.56
N LEU A 501 62.94 -4.81 -20.66
CA LEU A 501 63.81 -4.98 -21.83
C LEU A 501 65.29 -4.75 -21.48
N LYS A 502 65.63 -3.75 -20.64
CA LYS A 502 67.02 -3.56 -20.15
C LYS A 502 67.54 -4.76 -19.33
N VAL A 503 66.71 -5.34 -18.46
CA VAL A 503 67.07 -6.55 -17.68
C VAL A 503 67.36 -7.73 -18.61
N GLY A 504 66.54 -7.91 -19.66
CA GLY A 504 66.77 -8.93 -20.69
C GLY A 504 68.08 -8.72 -21.45
N CYS A 505 68.35 -7.51 -21.94
CA CYS A 505 69.62 -7.16 -22.60
C CYS A 505 70.84 -7.50 -21.73
N TYR A 506 70.81 -7.11 -20.45
CA TYR A 506 71.90 -7.38 -19.51
C TYR A 506 72.09 -8.88 -19.26
N LYS A 507 71.00 -9.61 -18.95
CA LYS A 507 71.08 -11.03 -18.58
C LYS A 507 71.52 -11.91 -19.75
N PHE A 508 71.00 -11.66 -20.95
CA PHE A 508 71.31 -12.47 -22.13
C PHE A 508 72.64 -12.06 -22.77
N GLY A 509 73.21 -10.92 -22.38
CA GLY A 509 74.40 -10.34 -23.00
C GLY A 509 74.13 -9.91 -24.44
N LEU A 510 72.97 -9.29 -24.69
CA LEU A 510 72.50 -8.86 -26.02
C LEU A 510 72.27 -7.34 -26.04
N GLU A 511 72.55 -6.70 -27.17
CA GLU A 511 72.62 -5.24 -27.30
C GLU A 511 71.26 -4.56 -27.45
N VAL A 512 70.30 -5.25 -28.06
CA VAL A 512 68.99 -4.71 -28.41
C VAL A 512 67.89 -5.62 -27.88
N GLY A 513 66.82 -5.01 -27.35
CA GLY A 513 65.58 -5.68 -26.93
C GLY A 513 64.36 -4.97 -27.53
N LEU A 514 63.41 -5.74 -28.07
CA LEU A 514 62.25 -5.27 -28.81
C LEU A 514 60.99 -6.01 -28.36
N LEU A 515 59.92 -5.27 -28.13
CA LEU A 515 58.55 -5.78 -28.08
C LEU A 515 57.76 -5.15 -29.23
N ALA A 516 57.13 -5.98 -30.06
CA ALA A 516 56.39 -5.49 -31.22
C ALA A 516 55.19 -6.38 -31.56
N LYS A 517 54.17 -5.77 -32.16
CA LYS A 517 53.03 -6.45 -32.75
C LYS A 517 53.32 -6.75 -34.22
N ILE A 518 52.90 -7.92 -34.70
CA ILE A 518 53.07 -8.38 -36.07
C ILE A 518 51.70 -8.56 -36.70
N GLU A 519 51.50 -7.93 -37.86
CA GLU A 519 50.32 -8.08 -38.70
C GLU A 519 50.74 -8.59 -40.09
N ALA A 520 50.05 -9.60 -40.61
CA ALA A 520 50.23 -10.08 -41.97
C ALA A 520 49.52 -9.14 -42.94
N VAL A 521 50.22 -8.60 -43.95
CA VAL A 521 49.66 -7.64 -44.92
C VAL A 521 49.16 -8.34 -46.19
N ASN A 522 49.84 -9.40 -46.62
CA ASN A 522 49.44 -10.24 -47.75
C ASN A 522 50.12 -11.63 -47.63
N ASP A 523 49.35 -12.69 -47.42
CA ASP A 523 49.87 -14.07 -47.26
C ASP A 523 50.63 -14.58 -48.50
N ALA A 524 50.34 -14.03 -49.68
CA ALA A 524 50.93 -14.47 -50.95
C ALA A 524 52.34 -13.90 -51.24
N GLN A 525 52.79 -12.87 -50.51
CA GLN A 525 54.08 -12.19 -50.76
C GLN A 525 55.01 -12.14 -49.53
N SER A 526 54.71 -12.88 -48.45
CA SER A 526 55.50 -12.89 -47.20
C SER A 526 55.82 -11.49 -46.64
N LEU A 527 54.89 -10.55 -46.78
CA LEU A 527 55.01 -9.17 -46.30
C LEU A 527 54.33 -9.03 -44.94
N PHE A 528 55.14 -8.73 -43.92
CA PHE A 528 54.68 -8.50 -42.55
C PHE A 528 54.90 -7.06 -42.15
N LYS A 529 53.94 -6.51 -41.41
CA LYS A 529 54.01 -5.19 -40.82
C LYS A 529 54.27 -5.34 -39.32
N ILE A 530 55.34 -4.74 -38.84
CA ILE A 530 55.72 -4.74 -37.44
C ILE A 530 55.42 -3.38 -36.84
N GLU A 531 54.55 -3.33 -35.82
CA GLU A 531 54.29 -2.15 -35.01
C GLU A 531 55.08 -2.23 -33.70
N VAL A 532 55.97 -1.27 -33.47
CA VAL A 532 56.87 -1.28 -32.31
C VAL A 532 56.11 -0.80 -31.07
N ILE A 533 55.99 -1.67 -30.06
CA ILE A 533 55.39 -1.34 -28.76
C ILE A 533 56.46 -0.74 -27.84
N ALA A 534 57.66 -1.35 -27.77
CA ALA A 534 58.80 -0.81 -27.02
C ALA A 534 60.14 -1.33 -27.54
N VAL A 535 61.20 -0.53 -27.38
CA VAL A 535 62.56 -0.89 -27.80
C VAL A 535 63.63 -0.32 -26.84
N VAL A 536 64.69 -1.09 -26.61
CA VAL A 536 65.88 -0.72 -25.83
C VAL A 536 67.14 -1.10 -26.61
N GLY A 537 68.13 -0.22 -26.63
CA GLY A 537 69.37 -0.37 -27.40
C GLY A 537 69.48 0.61 -28.57
N SER A 538 70.69 0.82 -29.08
CA SER A 538 70.92 1.74 -30.21
C SER A 538 70.93 0.98 -31.53
N ASN A 539 69.82 1.02 -32.27
CA ASN A 539 69.76 0.52 -33.65
C ASN A 539 69.35 1.67 -34.60
N PRO A 540 70.12 1.98 -35.66
CA PRO A 540 69.85 3.09 -36.58
C PRO A 540 68.49 3.00 -37.30
N VAL A 541 67.99 1.79 -37.55
CA VAL A 541 66.77 1.53 -38.35
C VAL A 541 65.49 1.68 -37.52
N LEU A 542 65.56 1.43 -36.21
CA LEU A 542 64.43 1.53 -35.28
C LEU A 542 64.26 2.94 -34.68
N LYS A 543 65.24 3.83 -34.90
CA LYS A 543 65.20 5.24 -34.49
C LYS A 543 64.22 6.01 -35.42
N ASN A 544 62.99 6.23 -34.96
CA ASN A 544 61.92 7.06 -35.56
C ASN A 544 60.87 6.40 -36.48
N ARG A 545 60.74 5.07 -36.51
CA ARG A 545 59.63 4.40 -37.25
C ARG A 545 58.72 3.65 -36.28
N LYS A 546 57.41 3.99 -36.24
CA LYS A 546 56.37 3.26 -35.48
C LYS A 546 55.98 1.94 -36.15
N VAL A 547 56.11 1.88 -37.47
CA VAL A 547 55.74 0.73 -38.29
C VAL A 547 56.84 0.44 -39.30
N ILE A 548 57.23 -0.82 -39.43
CA ILE A 548 58.23 -1.30 -40.38
C ILE A 548 57.64 -2.45 -41.19
N GLU A 549 57.67 -2.34 -42.52
CA GLU A 549 57.33 -3.42 -43.43
C GLU A 549 58.58 -4.25 -43.72
N LEU A 550 58.51 -5.56 -43.49
CA LEU A 550 59.61 -6.49 -43.68
C LEU A 550 59.14 -7.66 -44.55
N THR A 551 59.95 -8.00 -45.55
CA THR A 551 59.80 -9.20 -46.38
C THR A 551 60.62 -10.33 -45.76
N ASP A 552 59.99 -11.50 -45.50
CA ASP A 552 60.62 -12.71 -44.94
C ASP A 552 61.57 -12.46 -43.75
N SER A 553 61.01 -12.33 -42.54
CA SER A 553 61.76 -11.94 -41.34
C SER A 553 61.84 -13.01 -40.25
N LEU A 554 62.97 -13.09 -39.56
CA LEU A 554 63.21 -13.88 -38.34
C LEU A 554 62.11 -13.67 -37.26
N PHE A 555 61.41 -12.54 -37.31
CA PHE A 555 60.31 -12.19 -36.42
C PHE A 555 59.01 -12.97 -36.70
N SER A 556 58.69 -13.30 -37.96
CA SER A 556 57.51 -14.15 -38.27
C SER A 556 57.73 -15.61 -37.83
N MET A 557 58.95 -16.10 -38.01
CA MET A 557 59.36 -17.39 -37.43
C MET A 557 59.23 -17.39 -35.90
N THR A 558 59.55 -16.26 -35.26
CA THR A 558 59.37 -16.10 -33.81
C THR A 558 57.90 -16.09 -33.42
N ALA A 559 57.03 -15.40 -34.15
CA ALA A 559 55.59 -15.38 -33.86
C ALA A 559 54.94 -16.77 -33.91
N THR A 560 55.42 -17.65 -34.78
CA THR A 560 54.90 -19.01 -34.95
C THR A 560 55.64 -20.06 -34.10
N ALA A 561 56.71 -19.67 -33.40
CA ALA A 561 57.54 -20.59 -32.64
C ALA A 561 56.86 -21.02 -31.33
N LYS A 562 56.72 -22.33 -31.12
CA LYS A 562 56.20 -22.90 -29.85
C LYS A 562 57.20 -22.83 -28.69
N LYS A 563 58.47 -22.54 -28.97
CA LYS A 563 59.57 -22.47 -27.99
C LYS A 563 60.45 -21.25 -28.28
N PRO A 564 61.19 -20.72 -27.29
CA PRO A 564 62.18 -19.68 -27.53
C PRO A 564 63.09 -20.04 -28.70
N LEU A 565 63.11 -19.18 -29.71
CA LEU A 565 63.99 -19.27 -30.87
C LEU A 565 65.30 -18.57 -30.53
N TYR A 566 66.44 -19.24 -30.70
CA TYR A 566 67.73 -18.66 -30.36
C TYR A 566 68.83 -19.11 -31.32
N PHE A 567 69.80 -18.23 -31.51
CA PHE A 567 70.96 -18.44 -32.36
C PHE A 567 72.16 -17.74 -31.72
N GLU A 568 73.20 -18.50 -31.34
CA GLU A 568 74.48 -17.97 -30.87
C GLU A 568 75.24 -17.27 -32.01
N SER A 569 75.11 -17.81 -33.22
CA SER A 569 75.61 -17.23 -34.46
C SER A 569 74.64 -17.52 -35.60
N LEU A 570 74.01 -16.47 -36.13
CA LEU A 570 73.06 -16.55 -37.23
C LEU A 570 73.74 -17.02 -38.53
N GLN A 571 75.05 -16.80 -38.68
CA GLN A 571 75.83 -17.24 -39.84
C GLN A 571 75.90 -18.77 -39.98
N TYR A 572 75.79 -19.50 -38.86
CA TYR A 572 75.79 -20.97 -38.85
C TYR A 572 74.39 -21.57 -38.68
N SER A 573 73.33 -20.75 -38.72
CA SER A 573 71.94 -21.20 -38.50
C SER A 573 71.32 -22.00 -39.65
N GLY A 574 71.93 -21.97 -40.84
CA GLY A 574 71.38 -22.57 -42.07
C GLY A 574 70.23 -21.78 -42.71
N LEU A 575 69.89 -20.59 -42.20
CA LEU A 575 68.87 -19.71 -42.77
C LEU A 575 69.38 -18.95 -44.02
N PRO A 576 68.52 -18.67 -45.03
CA PRO A 576 68.91 -17.96 -46.24
C PRO A 576 69.45 -16.54 -45.95
N HIS A 577 70.53 -16.15 -46.64
CA HIS A 577 71.27 -14.90 -46.41
C HIS A 577 70.45 -13.61 -46.63
N SER A 578 69.27 -13.69 -47.25
CA SER A 578 68.35 -12.56 -47.43
C SER A 578 67.85 -11.94 -46.12
N ILE A 579 67.87 -12.70 -45.00
CA ILE A 579 67.35 -12.28 -43.69
C ILE A 579 68.33 -11.37 -42.92
N GLN A 580 69.61 -11.26 -43.33
CA GLN A 580 70.69 -10.71 -42.51
C GLN A 580 70.92 -9.17 -42.55
N ASN A 581 70.41 -8.43 -43.54
CA ASN A 581 71.06 -7.16 -43.91
C ASN A 581 70.42 -5.83 -43.46
N GLN A 582 69.25 -5.79 -42.83
CA GLN A 582 68.66 -4.52 -42.38
C GLN A 582 68.86 -4.20 -40.89
N LEU A 583 68.87 -5.19 -39.99
CA LEU A 583 68.93 -4.97 -38.53
C LEU A 583 70.25 -5.41 -37.87
N GLN A 584 71.22 -5.89 -38.64
CA GLN A 584 72.54 -6.35 -38.18
C GLN A 584 72.45 -7.40 -37.05
N ILE A 585 71.73 -8.49 -37.29
CA ILE A 585 71.49 -9.56 -36.30
C ILE A 585 72.55 -10.67 -36.48
N SER A 586 73.45 -10.83 -35.52
CA SER A 586 74.46 -11.90 -35.50
C SER A 586 74.20 -12.94 -34.40
N ALA A 587 73.66 -12.54 -33.24
CA ALA A 587 73.12 -13.45 -32.23
C ALA A 587 71.70 -13.03 -31.86
N TYR A 588 70.79 -13.99 -31.66
CA TYR A 588 69.36 -13.74 -31.51
C TYR A 588 68.72 -14.61 -30.43
N LEU A 589 67.71 -14.06 -29.76
CA LEU A 589 66.85 -14.76 -28.81
C LEU A 589 65.44 -14.14 -28.86
N GLY A 590 64.41 -14.91 -29.18
CA GLY A 590 63.04 -14.41 -29.31
C GLY A 590 61.96 -15.42 -28.96
N ILE A 591 60.79 -14.92 -28.57
CA ILE A 591 59.60 -15.72 -28.23
C ILE A 591 58.32 -14.95 -28.58
N PRO A 592 57.22 -15.63 -28.93
CA PRO A 592 55.92 -14.97 -28.97
C PRO A 592 55.40 -14.63 -27.57
N VAL A 593 54.64 -13.55 -27.49
CA VAL A 593 53.90 -13.10 -26.30
C VAL A 593 52.42 -13.38 -26.54
N ILE A 594 51.81 -14.11 -25.62
CA ILE A 594 50.39 -14.45 -25.68
C ILE A 594 49.61 -13.41 -24.90
N VAL A 595 48.63 -12.77 -25.53
CA VAL A 595 47.68 -11.86 -24.90
C VAL A 595 46.29 -12.49 -25.06
N GLY A 596 45.71 -13.00 -23.97
CA GLY A 596 44.49 -13.82 -24.02
C GLY A 596 44.68 -15.08 -24.87
N ALA A 597 44.00 -15.15 -26.03
CA ALA A 597 44.09 -16.26 -26.99
C ALA A 597 44.89 -15.90 -28.27
N GLN A 598 45.41 -14.67 -28.39
CA GLN A 598 46.10 -14.18 -29.59
C GLN A 598 47.63 -14.17 -29.41
N VAL A 599 48.35 -14.44 -30.51
CA VAL A 599 49.81 -14.59 -30.55
C VAL A 599 50.43 -13.61 -31.56
N ASP A 600 49.86 -12.41 -31.66
CA ASP A 600 50.28 -11.37 -32.61
C ASP A 600 51.43 -10.49 -32.09
N THR A 601 51.94 -10.74 -30.88
CA THR A 601 52.99 -9.96 -30.25
C THR A 601 54.26 -10.80 -30.07
N ILE A 602 55.43 -10.21 -30.29
CA ILE A 602 56.74 -10.86 -30.14
C ILE A 602 57.65 -10.10 -29.20
N LEU A 603 58.46 -10.83 -28.43
CA LEU A 603 59.54 -10.33 -27.60
C LEU A 603 60.87 -10.87 -28.13
N CYS A 604 61.79 -9.98 -28.50
CA CYS A 604 63.04 -10.35 -29.16
C CYS A 604 64.25 -9.59 -28.62
N PHE A 605 65.40 -10.24 -28.60
CA PHE A 605 66.69 -9.69 -28.22
C PHE A 605 67.76 -10.10 -29.22
N TRP A 606 68.69 -9.20 -29.54
CA TRP A 606 69.80 -9.53 -30.43
C TRP A 606 71.04 -8.66 -30.22
N SER A 607 72.13 -9.06 -30.87
CA SER A 607 73.35 -8.25 -30.98
C SER A 607 73.99 -8.37 -32.36
N SER A 608 74.85 -7.41 -32.68
CA SER A 608 75.62 -7.36 -33.93
C SER A 608 76.84 -8.29 -33.95
N GLN A 609 77.19 -8.89 -32.81
CA GLN A 609 78.30 -9.83 -32.64
C GLN A 609 77.79 -11.24 -32.32
N THR A 610 78.60 -12.27 -32.61
CA THR A 610 78.28 -13.66 -32.26
C THR A 610 78.57 -13.92 -30.79
N LYS A 611 77.73 -14.74 -30.13
CA LYS A 611 77.92 -15.11 -28.73
C LYS A 611 78.93 -16.26 -28.62
N THR A 612 79.96 -16.11 -27.77
CA THR A 612 80.99 -17.13 -27.53
C THR A 612 80.55 -18.23 -26.57
N GLU A 613 79.60 -17.92 -25.67
CA GLU A 613 78.98 -18.87 -24.75
C GLU A 613 77.58 -19.26 -25.22
N PRO A 614 77.19 -20.55 -25.16
CA PRO A 614 75.86 -20.98 -25.56
C PRO A 614 74.78 -20.44 -24.61
N PHE A 615 73.57 -20.21 -25.14
CA PHE A 615 72.44 -19.80 -24.29
C PHE A 615 72.08 -20.91 -23.30
N LYS A 616 71.98 -20.55 -22.02
CA LYS A 616 71.66 -21.51 -20.96
C LYS A 616 70.17 -21.82 -20.98
N ALA A 617 69.79 -22.99 -20.46
CA ALA A 617 68.36 -23.34 -20.33
C ALA A 617 67.59 -22.30 -19.50
N VAL A 618 68.23 -21.76 -18.45
CA VAL A 618 67.68 -20.70 -17.58
C VAL A 618 67.40 -19.40 -18.35
N ASP A 619 68.20 -19.05 -19.37
CA ASP A 619 67.99 -17.85 -20.17
C ASP A 619 66.68 -17.94 -20.96
N ARG A 620 66.39 -19.14 -21.50
CA ARG A 620 65.15 -19.43 -22.23
C ARG A 620 63.92 -19.43 -21.31
N GLU A 621 64.06 -19.93 -20.09
CA GLU A 621 62.98 -19.88 -19.09
C GLU A 621 62.72 -18.45 -18.60
N LEU A 622 63.77 -17.65 -18.40
CA LEU A 622 63.59 -16.23 -18.06
C LEU A 622 62.90 -15.46 -19.18
N LEU A 623 63.24 -15.72 -20.45
CA LEU A 623 62.57 -15.11 -21.60
C LEU A 623 61.08 -15.46 -21.65
N LYS A 624 60.71 -16.71 -21.34
CA LYS A 624 59.30 -17.12 -21.22
C LYS A 624 58.58 -16.37 -20.09
N LEU A 625 59.19 -16.24 -18.93
CA LEU A 625 58.62 -15.49 -17.80
C LEU A 625 58.40 -14.01 -18.13
N MET A 626 59.36 -13.39 -18.83
CA MET A 626 59.22 -12.03 -19.35
C MET A 626 58.03 -11.92 -20.31
N ALA A 627 57.91 -12.85 -21.25
CA ALA A 627 56.80 -12.88 -22.20
C ALA A 627 55.44 -13.10 -21.51
N GLN A 628 55.33 -14.04 -20.56
CA GLN A 628 54.11 -14.28 -19.81
C GLN A 628 53.66 -13.06 -18.98
N TRP A 629 54.61 -12.40 -18.31
CA TRP A 629 54.29 -11.20 -17.54
C TRP A 629 53.80 -10.06 -18.43
N ILE A 630 54.50 -9.80 -19.54
CA ILE A 630 54.10 -8.76 -20.50
C ILE A 630 52.71 -9.08 -21.08
N GLY A 631 52.45 -10.34 -21.42
CA GLY A 631 51.16 -10.80 -21.92
C GLY A 631 50.01 -10.57 -20.94
N GLY A 632 50.19 -10.99 -19.69
CA GLY A 632 49.17 -10.80 -18.65
C GLY A 632 48.93 -9.33 -18.29
N GLU A 633 49.94 -8.47 -18.35
CA GLU A 633 49.77 -7.04 -18.11
C GLU A 633 49.05 -6.34 -19.27
N LEU A 634 49.34 -6.71 -20.52
CA LEU A 634 48.60 -6.24 -21.70
C LEU A 634 47.12 -6.67 -21.65
N GLU A 635 46.85 -7.91 -21.27
CA GLU A 635 45.48 -8.42 -21.09
C GLU A 635 44.72 -7.66 -19.98
N ARG A 636 45.38 -7.39 -18.85
CA ARG A 636 44.77 -6.61 -17.76
C ARG A 636 44.37 -5.20 -18.19
N GLN A 637 45.20 -4.52 -19.00
CA GLN A 637 44.86 -3.19 -19.54
C GLN A 637 43.62 -3.25 -20.43
N GLN A 638 43.50 -4.30 -21.24
CA GLN A 638 42.37 -4.49 -22.14
C GLN A 638 41.08 -4.81 -21.36
N THR A 639 41.14 -5.75 -20.41
CA THR A 639 39.99 -6.09 -19.54
C THR A 639 39.53 -4.89 -18.71
N ALA A 640 40.45 -4.05 -18.22
CA ALA A 640 40.09 -2.84 -17.48
C ALA A 640 39.36 -1.82 -18.36
N GLN A 641 39.75 -1.68 -19.64
CA GLN A 641 39.05 -0.82 -20.60
C GLN A 641 37.67 -1.38 -20.96
N ASP A 642 37.55 -2.70 -21.18
CA ASP A 642 36.28 -3.35 -21.48
C ASP A 642 35.29 -3.23 -20.31
N LEU A 643 35.76 -3.41 -19.07
CA LEU A 643 34.94 -3.23 -17.88
C LEU A 643 34.48 -1.78 -17.71
N ALA A 644 35.34 -0.80 -17.98
CA ALA A 644 34.97 0.61 -17.94
C ALA A 644 33.87 0.91 -18.96
N LYS A 645 33.99 0.38 -20.18
CA LYS A 645 32.98 0.51 -21.23
C LYS A 645 31.66 -0.15 -20.84
N ALA A 646 31.68 -1.38 -20.31
CA ALA A 646 30.47 -2.07 -19.85
C ALA A 646 29.76 -1.32 -18.71
N ARG A 647 30.53 -0.73 -17.78
CA ARG A 647 29.98 0.12 -16.71
C ARG A 647 29.29 1.35 -17.29
N ASP A 648 29.93 2.03 -18.24
CA ASP A 648 29.39 3.24 -18.84
C ASP A 648 28.13 2.94 -19.67
N GLU A 649 28.07 1.80 -20.35
CA GLU A 649 26.86 1.29 -21.03
C GLU A 649 25.72 0.98 -20.04
N ALA A 650 26.02 0.33 -18.90
CA ALA A 650 25.04 0.07 -17.86
C ALA A 650 24.50 1.37 -17.24
N LEU A 651 25.37 2.34 -16.95
CA LEU A 651 24.98 3.66 -16.44
C LEU A 651 24.12 4.44 -17.45
N ALA A 652 24.44 4.36 -18.75
CA ALA A 652 23.64 4.95 -19.81
C ALA A 652 22.23 4.31 -19.88
N ALA A 653 22.13 2.98 -19.75
CA ALA A 653 20.85 2.28 -19.74
C ALA A 653 19.98 2.67 -18.53
N THR A 654 20.56 2.76 -17.33
CA THR A 654 19.83 3.20 -16.12
C THR A 654 19.37 4.65 -16.23
N LYS A 655 20.18 5.54 -16.81
CA LYS A 655 19.82 6.93 -17.08
C LYS A 655 18.65 7.03 -18.07
N ALA A 656 18.72 6.29 -19.18
CA ALA A 656 17.65 6.23 -20.17
C ALA A 656 16.33 5.69 -19.58
N LYS A 657 16.39 4.64 -18.74
CA LYS A 657 15.21 4.11 -18.02
C LYS A 657 14.55 5.17 -17.14
N SER A 658 15.35 5.97 -16.43
CA SER A 658 14.85 7.05 -15.56
C SER A 658 14.20 8.19 -16.36
N GLU A 659 14.83 8.61 -17.46
CA GLU A 659 14.32 9.66 -18.35
C GLU A 659 13.01 9.22 -19.05
N PHE A 660 12.94 7.95 -19.45
CA PHE A 660 11.72 7.37 -20.01
C PHE A 660 10.56 7.40 -19.01
N LEU A 661 10.77 6.98 -17.76
CA LEU A 661 9.73 7.00 -16.72
C LEU A 661 9.28 8.44 -16.38
N ALA A 662 10.21 9.39 -16.33
CA ALA A 662 9.87 10.80 -16.12
C ALA A 662 9.01 11.36 -17.28
N THR A 663 9.35 11.03 -18.53
CA THR A 663 8.59 11.44 -19.70
C THR A 663 7.20 10.81 -19.71
N MET A 664 7.10 9.50 -19.48
CA MET A 664 5.83 8.77 -19.40
C MET A 664 4.92 9.32 -18.30
N SER A 665 5.48 9.77 -17.17
CA SER A 665 4.69 10.46 -16.14
C SER A 665 3.95 11.68 -16.69
N HIS A 666 4.67 12.57 -17.37
CA HIS A 666 4.11 13.79 -17.94
C HIS A 666 3.08 13.50 -19.03
N GLU A 667 3.37 12.52 -19.89
CA GLU A 667 2.47 12.08 -20.97
C GLU A 667 1.18 11.44 -20.45
N ILE A 668 1.20 10.80 -19.28
CA ILE A 668 -0.02 10.22 -18.67
C ILE A 668 -0.74 11.24 -17.77
N ARG A 669 0.00 12.12 -17.09
CA ARG A 669 -0.58 13.16 -16.19
C ARG A 669 -1.44 14.15 -16.96
N THR A 670 -1.01 14.56 -18.15
CA THR A 670 -1.71 15.55 -18.98
C THR A 670 -3.14 15.12 -19.36
N PRO A 671 -3.37 13.93 -19.97
CA PRO A 671 -4.73 13.47 -20.23
C PRO A 671 -5.53 13.21 -18.95
N MET A 672 -4.90 12.80 -17.85
CA MET A 672 -5.60 12.59 -16.57
C MET A 672 -6.11 13.87 -15.93
N ASN A 673 -5.30 14.92 -15.92
CA ASN A 673 -5.73 16.24 -15.44
C ASN A 673 -6.89 16.80 -16.29
N ALA A 674 -6.90 16.53 -17.59
CA ALA A 674 -8.03 16.88 -18.46
C ALA A 674 -9.32 16.12 -18.08
N VAL A 675 -9.23 14.82 -17.80
CA VAL A 675 -10.40 14.01 -17.35
C VAL A 675 -10.91 14.49 -15.99
N ILE A 676 -10.02 14.76 -15.02
CA ILE A 676 -10.38 15.31 -13.70
C ILE A 676 -11.04 16.69 -13.85
N GLY A 677 -10.48 17.54 -14.72
CA GLY A 677 -11.05 18.85 -15.01
C GLY A 677 -12.45 18.77 -15.64
N MET A 678 -12.63 17.91 -16.64
CA MET A 678 -13.92 17.76 -17.34
C MET A 678 -14.99 17.11 -16.47
N THR A 679 -14.63 16.12 -15.66
CA THR A 679 -15.56 15.52 -14.68
C THR A 679 -15.94 16.51 -13.59
N GLY A 680 -14.99 17.32 -13.11
CA GLY A 680 -15.29 18.45 -12.21
C GLY A 680 -16.30 19.43 -12.82
N LEU A 681 -16.08 19.84 -14.08
CA LEU A 681 -17.01 20.73 -14.79
C LEU A 681 -18.42 20.11 -14.93
N LEU A 682 -18.51 18.80 -15.21
CA LEU A 682 -19.77 18.07 -15.34
C LEU A 682 -20.54 17.98 -14.02
N LEU A 683 -19.86 17.73 -12.89
CA LEU A 683 -20.50 17.67 -11.55
C LEU A 683 -21.20 18.97 -11.16
N ASP A 684 -20.69 20.08 -11.69
CA ASP A 684 -21.26 21.40 -11.47
C ASP A 684 -22.39 21.76 -12.45
N THR A 685 -22.84 20.80 -13.28
CA THR A 685 -24.03 20.94 -14.14
C THR A 685 -25.25 20.21 -13.54
N ARG A 686 -26.44 20.41 -14.12
CA ARG A 686 -27.62 19.64 -13.70
C ARG A 686 -27.50 18.20 -14.23
N LEU A 687 -27.07 17.29 -13.37
CA LEU A 687 -27.00 15.86 -13.64
C LEU A 687 -28.18 15.12 -12.98
N THR A 688 -28.61 14.00 -13.57
CA THR A 688 -29.45 13.04 -12.85
C THR A 688 -28.62 12.30 -11.79
N SER A 689 -29.25 11.68 -10.79
CA SER A 689 -28.52 10.93 -9.75
C SER A 689 -27.58 9.86 -10.32
N THR A 690 -28.02 9.16 -11.37
CA THR A 690 -27.20 8.15 -12.06
C THR A 690 -26.02 8.78 -12.82
N GLN A 691 -26.23 9.94 -13.45
CA GLN A 691 -25.15 10.64 -14.16
C GLN A 691 -24.12 11.21 -13.18
N GLN A 692 -24.57 11.74 -12.04
CA GLN A 692 -23.68 12.21 -10.98
C GLN A 692 -22.79 11.07 -10.48
N ASP A 693 -23.37 9.90 -10.19
CA ASP A 693 -22.64 8.70 -9.76
C ASP A 693 -21.59 8.24 -10.80
N TYR A 694 -21.92 8.28 -12.10
CA TYR A 694 -20.95 8.00 -13.16
C TYR A 694 -19.80 9.00 -13.19
N VAL A 695 -20.09 10.29 -13.05
CA VAL A 695 -19.05 11.33 -13.10
C VAL A 695 -18.17 11.28 -11.84
N GLU A 696 -18.75 11.04 -10.66
CA GLU A 696 -18.01 10.82 -9.40
C GLU A 696 -17.12 9.58 -9.50
N THR A 697 -17.61 8.49 -10.11
CA THR A 697 -16.84 7.27 -10.34
C THR A 697 -15.66 7.50 -11.28
N ILE A 698 -15.85 8.20 -12.41
CA ILE A 698 -14.77 8.51 -13.37
C ILE A 698 -13.72 9.39 -12.68
N ARG A 699 -14.15 10.38 -11.90
CA ARG A 699 -13.25 11.27 -11.16
C ARG A 699 -12.43 10.51 -10.12
N SER A 700 -13.08 9.72 -9.26
CA SER A 700 -12.43 8.87 -8.26
C SER A 700 -11.41 7.91 -8.89
N SER A 701 -11.76 7.32 -10.05
CA SER A 701 -10.86 6.44 -10.79
C SER A 701 -9.65 7.18 -11.37
N SER A 702 -9.83 8.41 -11.83
CA SER A 702 -8.76 9.26 -12.38
C SER A 702 -7.80 9.74 -11.28
N ASP A 703 -8.34 10.12 -10.12
CA ASP A 703 -7.55 10.48 -8.93
C ASP A 703 -6.74 9.27 -8.42
N ALA A 704 -7.35 8.08 -8.38
CA ALA A 704 -6.66 6.85 -7.99
C ALA A 704 -5.52 6.47 -8.97
N LEU A 705 -5.74 6.63 -10.28
CA LEU A 705 -4.72 6.36 -11.29
C LEU A 705 -3.55 7.35 -11.20
N LEU A 706 -3.83 8.62 -10.94
CA LEU A 706 -2.80 9.63 -10.76
C LEU A 706 -1.94 9.35 -9.51
N SER A 707 -2.57 8.93 -8.41
CA SER A 707 -1.87 8.48 -7.21
C SER A 707 -0.96 7.29 -7.50
N LEU A 708 -1.45 6.28 -8.22
CA LEU A 708 -0.69 5.11 -8.65
C LEU A 708 0.56 5.47 -9.45
N ILE A 709 0.43 6.39 -10.40
CA ILE A 709 1.54 6.86 -11.23
C ILE A 709 2.56 7.59 -10.37
N ASN A 710 2.12 8.47 -9.48
CA ASN A 710 3.01 9.18 -8.58
C ASN A 710 3.76 8.22 -7.64
N ASP A 711 3.10 7.19 -7.10
CA ASP A 711 3.75 6.16 -6.28
C ASP A 711 4.85 5.42 -7.05
N ILE A 712 4.59 5.03 -8.30
CA ILE A 712 5.58 4.34 -9.15
C ILE A 712 6.79 5.24 -9.42
N LEU A 713 6.57 6.53 -9.62
CA LEU A 713 7.63 7.49 -9.90
C LEU A 713 8.44 7.84 -8.67
N ASP A 714 7.79 8.04 -7.53
CA ASP A 714 8.46 8.23 -6.25
C ASP A 714 9.31 7.00 -5.94
N PHE A 715 8.78 5.79 -6.13
CA PHE A 715 9.55 4.55 -6.01
C PHE A 715 10.77 4.52 -6.95
N SER A 716 10.60 4.86 -8.23
CA SER A 716 11.71 4.88 -9.20
C SER A 716 12.77 5.94 -8.88
N LYS A 717 12.37 7.12 -8.38
CA LYS A 717 13.28 8.18 -7.92
C LYS A 717 14.07 7.76 -6.70
N ILE A 718 13.44 7.07 -5.76
CA ILE A 718 14.08 6.50 -4.57
C ILE A 718 15.10 5.42 -4.97
N GLU A 719 14.71 4.47 -5.84
CA GLU A 719 15.59 3.38 -6.30
C GLU A 719 16.82 3.89 -7.06
N SER A 720 16.66 4.97 -7.83
CA SER A 720 17.76 5.61 -8.57
C SER A 720 18.59 6.60 -7.74
N GLY A 721 18.27 6.80 -6.46
CA GLY A 721 18.96 7.75 -5.58
C GLY A 721 18.78 9.22 -5.96
N LYS A 722 17.74 9.56 -6.73
CA LYS A 722 17.46 10.92 -7.24
C LYS A 722 16.42 11.68 -6.42
N LEU A 723 15.86 11.08 -5.38
CA LEU A 723 14.95 11.77 -4.47
C LEU A 723 15.78 12.52 -3.42
N GLU A 724 15.62 13.83 -3.36
CA GLU A 724 16.23 14.69 -2.34
C GLU A 724 15.17 15.10 -1.31
N LEU A 725 15.51 15.02 -0.03
CA LEU A 725 14.62 15.48 1.05
C LEU A 725 14.77 16.98 1.26
N GLU A 726 13.65 17.68 1.37
CA GLU A 726 13.66 19.10 1.71
C GLU A 726 13.98 19.30 3.21
N ARG A 727 14.56 20.43 3.56
CA ARG A 727 14.91 20.75 4.95
C ARG A 727 14.32 22.09 5.36
N HIS A 728 13.07 22.06 5.81
CA HIS A 728 12.32 23.25 6.20
C HIS A 728 11.81 23.17 7.64
N PRO A 729 11.67 24.31 8.34
CA PRO A 729 11.05 24.33 9.66
C PRO A 729 9.55 24.10 9.52
N PHE A 730 9.04 23.09 10.19
CA PHE A 730 7.60 22.84 10.25
C PHE A 730 7.16 22.42 11.66
N ASP A 731 5.86 22.55 11.91
CA ASP A 731 5.25 22.19 13.19
C ASP A 731 4.70 20.75 13.11
N LEU A 732 5.21 19.86 13.97
CA LEU A 732 4.87 18.44 13.97
C LEU A 732 3.39 18.19 14.26
N ARG A 733 2.82 18.97 15.20
CA ARG A 733 1.41 18.85 15.55
C ARG A 733 0.53 19.20 14.36
N THR A 734 0.82 20.31 13.70
CA THR A 734 0.08 20.75 12.51
C THR A 734 0.14 19.69 11.41
N CYS A 735 1.31 19.09 11.18
CA CYS A 735 1.48 18.01 10.22
C CYS A 735 0.59 16.78 10.52
N ILE A 736 0.45 16.41 11.80
CA ILE A 736 -0.41 15.29 12.23
C ILE A 736 -1.89 15.65 12.08
N GLU A 737 -2.29 16.83 12.56
CA GLU A 737 -3.69 17.28 12.48
C GLU A 737 -4.15 17.38 11.01
N GLU A 738 -3.31 17.90 10.11
CA GLU A 738 -3.59 17.92 8.68
C GLU A 738 -3.68 16.51 8.07
N SER A 739 -2.87 15.55 8.56
CA SER A 739 -2.95 14.16 8.10
C SER A 739 -4.26 13.50 8.51
N LEU A 740 -4.73 13.77 9.73
CA LEU A 740 -6.00 13.26 10.27
C LEU A 740 -7.22 13.89 9.56
N ASP A 741 -7.19 15.20 9.32
CA ASP A 741 -8.28 15.92 8.63
C ASP A 741 -8.61 15.31 7.27
N LEU A 742 -7.58 14.88 6.52
CA LEU A 742 -7.74 14.26 5.20
C LEU A 742 -8.52 12.94 5.23
N LEU A 743 -8.55 12.26 6.38
CA LEU A 743 -9.17 10.94 6.54
C LEU A 743 -10.38 10.95 7.48
N ALA A 744 -10.66 12.08 8.15
CA ALA A 744 -11.73 12.23 9.12
C ALA A 744 -13.11 11.88 8.57
N THR A 745 -13.47 12.36 7.37
CA THR A 745 -14.77 12.05 6.74
C THR A 745 -14.93 10.56 6.46
N LYS A 746 -13.85 9.90 6.01
CA LYS A 746 -13.85 8.47 5.69
C LYS A 746 -13.94 7.62 6.96
N ALA A 747 -13.22 7.98 8.01
CA ALA A 747 -13.31 7.34 9.32
C ALA A 747 -14.72 7.52 9.93
N ALA A 748 -15.27 8.74 9.88
CA ALA A 748 -16.62 9.04 10.38
C ALA A 748 -17.71 8.23 9.66
N SER A 749 -17.59 8.03 8.34
CA SER A 749 -18.54 7.19 7.58
C SER A 749 -18.57 5.72 8.02
N LYS A 750 -17.51 5.25 8.68
CA LYS A 750 -17.38 3.91 9.24
C LYS A 750 -17.54 3.88 10.77
N ASN A 751 -17.87 5.00 11.42
CA ASN A 751 -17.85 5.14 12.89
C ASN A 751 -16.52 4.71 13.51
N ILE A 752 -15.40 5.07 12.87
CA ILE A 752 -14.06 4.86 13.40
C ILE A 752 -13.59 6.14 14.08
N GLU A 753 -13.14 6.02 15.32
CA GLU A 753 -12.58 7.13 16.07
C GLU A 753 -11.12 7.39 15.69
N LEU A 754 -10.77 8.66 15.53
CA LEU A 754 -9.41 9.09 15.27
C LEU A 754 -8.89 9.88 16.47
N ALA A 755 -7.71 9.51 16.97
CA ALA A 755 -7.07 10.20 18.09
C ALA A 755 -5.55 10.31 17.89
N TYR A 756 -4.94 11.29 18.56
CA TYR A 756 -3.48 11.41 18.60
C TYR A 756 -2.96 11.82 19.98
N LEU A 757 -1.74 11.41 20.28
CA LEU A 757 -1.01 11.70 21.51
C LEU A 757 0.43 12.12 21.18
N ILE A 758 0.88 13.24 21.74
CA ILE A 758 2.25 13.72 21.61
C ILE A 758 2.86 13.79 23.00
N ASP A 759 3.97 13.07 23.23
CA ASP A 759 4.68 13.15 24.51
C ASP A 759 5.19 14.59 24.76
N PRO A 760 5.01 15.16 25.96
CA PRO A 760 5.42 16.53 26.29
C PRO A 760 6.90 16.84 26.07
N SER A 761 7.77 15.82 26.06
CA SER A 761 9.20 15.97 25.77
C SER A 761 9.52 16.12 24.28
N THR A 762 8.53 15.94 23.39
CA THR A 762 8.68 16.04 21.94
C THR A 762 8.76 17.51 21.50
N PRO A 763 9.78 17.90 20.72
CA PRO A 763 9.88 19.28 20.20
C PRO A 763 8.71 19.57 19.24
N SER A 764 8.09 20.75 19.34
CA SER A 764 6.95 21.12 18.48
C SER A 764 7.37 21.52 17.06
N LYS A 765 8.46 22.28 16.93
CA LYS A 765 9.03 22.72 15.65
C LYS A 765 10.34 22.02 15.34
N VAL A 766 10.39 21.37 14.19
CA VAL A 766 11.55 20.58 13.75
C VAL A 766 11.95 20.96 12.33
N LEU A 767 13.22 20.73 11.98
CA LEU A 767 13.74 20.85 10.62
C LEU A 767 13.65 19.51 9.90
N GLY A 768 12.98 19.48 8.75
CA GLY A 768 12.89 18.31 7.89
C GLY A 768 11.88 18.50 6.76
N ASP A 769 11.46 17.40 6.15
CA ASP A 769 10.49 17.39 5.05
C ASP A 769 9.10 17.03 5.59
N GLY A 770 8.31 18.06 5.91
CA GLY A 770 6.94 17.88 6.41
C GLY A 770 6.00 17.23 5.38
N ALA A 771 6.24 17.42 4.08
CA ALA A 771 5.39 16.84 3.04
C ALA A 771 5.59 15.32 2.93
N ARG A 772 6.84 14.85 3.01
CA ARG A 772 7.17 13.42 3.01
C ARG A 772 6.79 12.75 4.32
N LEU A 773 6.90 13.43 5.46
CA LEU A 773 6.38 12.92 6.73
C LEU A 773 4.86 12.74 6.66
N ARG A 774 4.14 13.72 6.13
CA ARG A 774 2.69 13.64 5.90
C ARG A 774 2.34 12.48 4.96
N GLN A 775 3.14 12.24 3.92
CA GLN A 775 2.95 11.10 3.00
C GLN A 775 3.01 9.76 3.73
N ILE A 776 4.00 9.57 4.63
CA ILE A 776 4.09 8.37 5.48
C ILE A 776 2.82 8.25 6.34
N LEU A 777 2.46 9.31 7.06
CA LEU A 777 1.32 9.31 7.98
C LEU A 777 0.00 9.02 7.27
N VAL A 778 -0.31 9.73 6.17
CA VAL A 778 -1.54 9.54 5.40
C VAL A 778 -1.63 8.11 4.88
N ASN A 779 -0.53 7.52 4.41
CA ASN A 779 -0.53 6.13 3.96
C ASN A 779 -0.84 5.15 5.11
N LEU A 780 -0.18 5.30 6.27
CA LEU A 780 -0.41 4.42 7.42
C LEU A 780 -1.83 4.58 8.00
N ILE A 781 -2.31 5.81 8.18
CA ILE A 781 -3.65 6.10 8.72
C ILE A 781 -4.73 5.63 7.72
N SER A 782 -4.53 5.83 6.41
CA SER A 782 -5.46 5.35 5.39
C SER A 782 -5.56 3.82 5.39
N ASN A 783 -4.43 3.12 5.59
CA ASN A 783 -4.44 1.67 5.75
C ASN A 783 -5.18 1.25 7.03
N ALA A 784 -4.93 1.90 8.17
CA ALA A 784 -5.65 1.65 9.40
C ALA A 784 -7.18 1.82 9.23
N VAL A 785 -7.64 2.97 8.72
CA VAL A 785 -9.07 3.23 8.45
C VAL A 785 -9.66 2.26 7.40
N LYS A 786 -8.83 1.76 6.48
CA LYS A 786 -9.27 0.77 5.48
C LYS A 786 -9.56 -0.60 6.12
N PHE A 787 -8.69 -1.07 7.03
CA PHE A 787 -8.75 -2.41 7.62
C PHE A 787 -9.46 -2.50 8.98
N THR A 788 -9.85 -1.35 9.55
CA THR A 788 -10.78 -1.28 10.68
C THR A 788 -12.22 -1.13 10.16
N GLU A 789 -13.14 -1.96 10.65
CA GLU A 789 -14.58 -1.85 10.35
C GLU A 789 -15.29 -0.98 11.38
N MET A 790 -15.02 -1.21 12.67
CA MET A 790 -15.46 -0.39 13.80
C MET A 790 -14.35 -0.34 14.86
N GLY A 791 -14.26 0.75 15.62
CA GLY A 791 -13.25 0.94 16.67
C GLY A 791 -12.46 2.24 16.48
N GLU A 792 -11.14 2.20 16.66
CA GLU A 792 -10.30 3.40 16.71
C GLU A 792 -8.96 3.26 15.99
N VAL A 793 -8.42 4.42 15.59
CA VAL A 793 -7.06 4.59 15.09
C VAL A 793 -6.36 5.67 15.90
N VAL A 794 -5.24 5.32 16.53
CA VAL A 794 -4.52 6.18 17.47
C VAL A 794 -3.10 6.41 16.98
N ILE A 795 -2.69 7.66 16.90
CA ILE A 795 -1.31 8.07 16.58
C ILE A 795 -0.60 8.48 17.86
N SER A 796 0.56 7.91 18.17
CA SER A 796 1.37 8.33 19.33
C SER A 796 2.78 8.70 18.93
N LEU A 797 3.32 9.75 19.56
CA LEU A 797 4.67 10.26 19.33
C LEU A 797 5.48 10.28 20.61
N LYS A 798 6.73 9.82 20.50
CA LYS A 798 7.74 9.88 21.57
C LYS A 798 9.07 10.36 21.00
N ALA A 799 9.69 11.35 21.63
CA ALA A 799 11.01 11.83 21.23
C ALA A 799 12.10 11.37 22.20
N VAL A 800 13.27 11.02 21.67
CA VAL A 800 14.49 10.73 22.43
C VAL A 800 15.58 11.69 21.96
N SER A 801 16.21 12.41 22.89
CA SER A 801 17.30 13.33 22.57
C SER A 801 18.58 12.54 22.25
N LEU A 802 19.16 12.77 21.08
CA LEU A 802 20.44 12.20 20.68
C LEU A 802 21.54 13.20 21.07
N GLN A 803 22.08 13.09 22.29
CA GLN A 803 23.24 13.92 22.69
C GLN A 803 24.49 13.52 21.87
N PRO A 804 25.39 14.47 21.54
CA PRO A 804 26.70 14.11 21.00
C PRO A 804 27.48 13.30 22.05
N VAL A 805 28.06 12.19 21.62
CA VAL A 805 29.10 11.49 22.39
C VAL A 805 30.28 12.46 22.51
N ILE A 806 30.59 12.92 23.72
CA ILE A 806 31.82 13.65 24.01
C ILE A 806 32.97 12.65 23.84
N LEU A 807 33.74 12.78 22.75
CA LEU A 807 35.06 12.17 22.62
C LEU A 807 36.11 13.19 23.10
N ASP A 808 36.91 12.73 24.06
CA ASP A 808 38.19 13.25 24.56
C ASP A 808 38.24 14.52 25.43
N GLU A 809 38.59 14.31 26.71
CA GLU A 809 38.93 15.31 27.74
C GLU A 809 40.29 16.02 27.53
N ASN A 810 40.89 16.01 26.34
CA ASN A 810 42.25 16.57 26.15
C ASN A 810 42.39 17.51 24.95
N THR A 811 41.58 18.57 24.89
CA THR A 811 41.95 19.73 24.06
C THR A 811 41.70 21.07 24.75
N THR A 812 42.81 21.80 24.83
CA THR A 812 43.07 23.13 25.37
C THR A 812 41.96 24.17 25.24
N GLU A 813 41.78 24.90 26.34
CA GLU A 813 41.05 26.17 26.47
C GLU A 813 41.57 27.22 25.47
N THR A 814 41.01 27.31 24.27
CA THR A 814 41.10 28.51 23.39
C THR A 814 40.16 28.41 22.19
N ALA A 815 38.87 28.17 22.43
CA ALA A 815 37.80 28.43 21.44
C ALA A 815 36.42 28.41 22.13
N ARG A 816 36.12 29.45 22.92
CA ARG A 816 34.74 29.73 23.37
C ARG A 816 34.21 30.92 22.58
N GLU A 817 33.90 30.67 21.30
CA GLU A 817 33.02 31.52 20.51
C GLU A 817 31.88 30.67 19.96
N THR A 818 30.71 30.82 20.59
CA THR A 818 29.35 30.70 20.01
C THR A 818 29.18 29.80 18.77
N THR A 819 29.01 28.49 18.99
CA THR A 819 28.18 27.64 18.11
C THR A 819 27.31 26.73 18.98
N THR A 820 26.08 27.18 19.26
CA THR A 820 25.00 26.32 19.77
C THR A 820 24.68 25.28 18.70
N GLN A 821 25.23 24.06 18.83
CA GLN A 821 24.84 22.97 17.94
C GLN A 821 23.35 22.63 18.14
N PRO A 822 22.58 22.42 17.07
CA PRO A 822 21.16 22.09 17.18
C PRO A 822 20.98 20.71 17.81
N ASN A 823 20.15 20.61 18.85
CA ASN A 823 19.80 19.34 19.47
C ASN A 823 19.08 18.44 18.44
N ARG A 824 19.64 17.26 18.20
CA ARG A 824 19.01 16.20 17.39
C ARG A 824 18.10 15.34 18.24
N TYR A 825 16.96 14.98 17.69
CA TYR A 825 15.98 14.10 18.29
C TYR A 825 15.66 12.96 17.34
N GLU A 826 15.58 11.75 17.87
CA GLU A 826 14.87 10.67 17.22
C GLU A 826 13.41 10.71 17.67
N ILE A 827 12.48 10.79 16.72
CA ILE A 827 11.05 10.83 17.00
C ILE A 827 10.44 9.52 16.50
N GLN A 828 9.90 8.74 17.43
CA GLN A 828 9.15 7.53 17.16
C GLN A 828 7.67 7.85 17.02
N PHE A 829 7.09 7.41 15.92
CA PHE A 829 5.67 7.45 15.63
C PHE A 829 5.12 6.04 15.72
N ALA A 830 3.95 5.87 16.35
CA ALA A 830 3.19 4.63 16.32
C ALA A 830 1.75 4.91 15.88
N VAL A 831 1.32 4.25 14.80
CA VAL A 831 -0.05 4.29 14.27
C VAL A 831 -0.70 2.95 14.59
N ARG A 832 -1.60 2.96 15.57
CA ARG A 832 -2.31 1.78 16.07
C ARG A 832 -3.74 1.75 15.56
N ASP A 833 -4.20 0.58 15.15
CA ASP A 833 -5.59 0.32 14.77
C ASP A 833 -6.19 -0.86 15.53
N THR A 834 -7.51 -0.87 15.70
CA THR A 834 -8.26 -1.98 16.31
C THR A 834 -8.93 -2.91 15.29
N GLY A 835 -8.41 -2.96 14.07
CA GLY A 835 -8.94 -3.76 12.97
C GLY A 835 -8.60 -5.25 13.05
N ILE A 836 -8.66 -5.91 11.90
CA ILE A 836 -8.47 -7.37 11.75
C ILE A 836 -7.05 -7.86 12.10
N GLY A 837 -6.08 -6.95 12.22
CA GLY A 837 -4.67 -7.31 12.38
C GLY A 837 -4.07 -8.00 11.16
N ILE A 838 -2.81 -8.43 11.28
CA ILE A 838 -2.03 -9.03 10.19
C ILE A 838 -1.56 -10.44 10.61
N PRO A 839 -1.98 -11.50 9.91
CA PRO A 839 -1.56 -12.87 10.21
C PRO A 839 -0.03 -13.05 10.11
N PRO A 840 0.60 -13.85 11.00
CA PRO A 840 2.05 -14.09 11.02
C PRO A 840 2.65 -14.55 9.69
N GLU A 841 1.93 -15.40 8.96
CA GLU A 841 2.34 -15.93 7.66
C GLU A 841 2.48 -14.85 6.56
N ARG A 842 1.83 -13.70 6.74
CA ARG A 842 1.81 -12.58 5.78
C ARG A 842 2.76 -11.44 6.18
N MET A 843 3.30 -11.49 7.40
CA MET A 843 4.15 -10.46 8.00
C MET A 843 5.45 -10.22 7.19
N ASN A 844 6.08 -11.30 6.70
CA ASN A 844 7.32 -11.26 5.90
C ASN A 844 7.17 -10.63 4.49
N ARG A 845 5.95 -10.27 4.09
CA ARG A 845 5.62 -9.79 2.74
C ARG A 845 5.23 -8.31 2.68
N LEU A 846 4.99 -7.66 3.81
CA LEU A 846 4.43 -6.28 3.86
C LEU A 846 5.36 -5.20 3.29
N PHE A 847 6.67 -5.35 3.48
CA PHE A 847 7.68 -4.41 3.00
C PHE A 847 8.33 -4.83 1.67
N LYS A 848 7.75 -5.80 0.95
CA LYS A 848 8.21 -6.20 -0.39
C LYS A 848 7.43 -5.47 -1.47
N SER A 849 8.11 -4.97 -2.50
CA SER A 849 7.49 -4.24 -3.62
C SER A 849 6.42 -5.10 -4.32
N PHE A 850 5.28 -4.48 -4.63
CA PHE A 850 4.14 -5.09 -5.33
C PHE A 850 3.50 -6.29 -4.60
N SER A 851 3.78 -6.46 -3.31
CA SER A 851 3.16 -7.52 -2.52
C SER A 851 1.83 -7.05 -1.95
N GLN A 852 0.74 -7.73 -2.31
CA GLN A 852 -0.59 -7.53 -1.72
C GLN A 852 -0.92 -8.72 -0.80
N VAL A 853 -1.57 -8.41 0.33
CA VAL A 853 -1.93 -9.36 1.38
C VAL A 853 -3.05 -10.31 0.92
N ASP A 854 -3.91 -9.88 -0.01
CA ASP A 854 -4.93 -10.71 -0.67
C ASP A 854 -4.76 -10.65 -2.20
N SER A 855 -4.29 -11.75 -2.81
CA SER A 855 -4.30 -11.94 -4.27
C SER A 855 -5.58 -12.61 -4.77
N SER A 856 -6.59 -12.79 -3.91
CA SER A 856 -7.91 -13.26 -4.32
C SER A 856 -8.68 -12.12 -4.98
N THR A 857 -9.30 -12.43 -6.11
CA THR A 857 -10.15 -11.53 -6.96
C THR A 857 -11.36 -10.91 -6.26
N SER A 858 -11.51 -11.04 -4.93
CA SER A 858 -12.54 -10.39 -4.12
C SER A 858 -12.18 -8.92 -3.88
N ARG A 859 -12.74 -8.05 -4.73
CA ARG A 859 -12.59 -6.58 -4.72
C ARG A 859 -13.19 -5.89 -3.47
N GLN A 860 -12.69 -6.17 -2.27
CA GLN A 860 -13.00 -5.33 -1.10
C GLN A 860 -11.82 -4.45 -0.67
N TYR A 861 -10.57 -4.88 -0.86
CA TYR A 861 -9.41 -4.17 -0.31
C TYR A 861 -8.20 -4.05 -1.27
N GLY A 862 -8.39 -3.59 -2.51
CA GLY A 862 -7.29 -3.35 -3.47
C GLY A 862 -6.40 -2.13 -3.14
N GLY A 863 -5.11 -2.19 -3.46
CA GLY A 863 -4.12 -1.12 -3.30
C GLY A 863 -2.86 -1.40 -4.13
N THR A 864 -1.93 -0.46 -4.30
CA THR A 864 -0.79 -0.58 -5.23
C THR A 864 0.29 -1.58 -4.77
N GLY A 865 0.34 -1.87 -3.47
CA GLY A 865 1.43 -2.65 -2.84
C GLY A 865 2.75 -1.88 -2.75
N LEU A 866 2.79 -0.59 -3.12
CA LEU A 866 3.98 0.26 -3.06
C LEU A 866 4.00 1.19 -1.85
N GLY A 867 2.84 1.57 -1.30
CA GLY A 867 2.74 2.58 -0.23
C GLY A 867 3.62 2.29 0.99
N LEU A 868 3.58 1.06 1.53
CA LEU A 868 4.41 0.68 2.69
C LEU A 868 5.91 0.66 2.37
N VAL A 869 6.28 0.28 1.14
CA VAL A 869 7.69 0.28 0.69
C VAL A 869 8.21 1.70 0.55
N ILE A 870 7.43 2.60 -0.06
CA ILE A 870 7.75 4.03 -0.16
C ILE A 870 7.87 4.63 1.24
N SER A 871 6.94 4.30 2.14
CA SER A 871 6.94 4.82 3.51
C SER A 871 8.18 4.37 4.30
N LYS A 872 8.57 3.10 4.17
CA LYS A 872 9.81 2.56 4.76
C LYS A 872 11.03 3.28 4.20
N ARG A 873 11.12 3.45 2.88
CA ARG A 873 12.26 4.15 2.25
C ARG A 873 12.34 5.62 2.65
N LEU A 874 11.22 6.33 2.74
CA LEU A 874 11.20 7.72 3.20
C LEU A 874 11.65 7.83 4.66
N ALA A 875 11.23 6.91 5.54
CA ALA A 875 11.71 6.86 6.92
C ALA A 875 13.24 6.60 7.00
N GLU A 876 13.75 5.65 6.20
CA GLU A 876 15.19 5.38 6.08
C GLU A 876 15.98 6.61 5.58
N MET A 877 15.45 7.32 4.57
CA MET A 877 16.06 8.55 4.06
C MET A 877 16.04 9.68 5.10
N MET A 878 15.03 9.71 5.98
CA MET A 878 14.97 10.60 7.15
C MET A 878 15.83 10.13 8.33
N GLY A 879 16.65 9.09 8.13
CA GLY A 879 17.59 8.57 9.12
C GLY A 879 17.01 7.61 10.16
N GLY A 880 15.74 7.21 10.01
CA GLY A 880 15.08 6.28 10.93
C GLY A 880 14.77 4.92 10.34
N GLN A 881 13.85 4.19 10.96
CA GLN A 881 13.45 2.82 10.61
C GLN A 881 11.94 2.66 10.60
N MET A 882 11.41 1.56 10.03
CA MET A 882 9.96 1.26 10.03
C MET A 882 9.71 -0.22 10.26
N TRP A 883 8.77 -0.52 11.16
CA TRP A 883 8.36 -1.86 11.53
C TRP A 883 6.87 -1.92 11.91
N VAL A 884 6.34 -3.12 12.12
CA VAL A 884 4.95 -3.36 12.47
C VAL A 884 4.84 -4.51 13.45
N GLU A 885 3.88 -4.41 14.37
CA GLU A 885 3.51 -5.41 15.36
C GLU A 885 2.04 -5.80 15.18
N SER A 886 1.75 -7.10 15.08
CA SER A 886 0.39 -7.66 15.10
C SER A 886 0.44 -9.14 15.51
N TYR A 887 -0.56 -9.62 16.27
CA TYR A 887 -0.60 -10.99 16.81
C TYR A 887 0.71 -11.42 17.51
N ASP A 888 1.32 -10.53 18.30
CA ASP A 888 2.63 -10.76 18.95
C ASP A 888 3.78 -11.10 17.97
N THR A 889 3.62 -10.76 16.68
CA THR A 889 4.66 -10.92 15.65
C THR A 889 5.11 -9.57 15.10
N ILE A 890 6.40 -9.48 14.77
CA ILE A 890 7.04 -8.25 14.28
C ILE A 890 7.56 -8.46 12.85
N ALA A 891 7.35 -7.49 11.96
CA ALA A 891 8.08 -7.36 10.69
C ALA A 891 8.65 -5.95 10.52
N GLY A 892 9.69 -5.84 9.70
CA GLY A 892 10.50 -4.62 9.59
C GLY A 892 11.43 -4.57 10.79
N GLU A 893 12.74 -4.44 10.55
CA GLU A 893 13.77 -4.53 11.58
C GLU A 893 13.53 -3.46 12.66
N PRO A 894 13.09 -3.82 13.87
CA PRO A 894 12.89 -2.83 14.92
C PRO A 894 14.24 -2.44 15.55
N PRO A 895 14.33 -1.27 16.21
CA PRO A 895 15.51 -0.88 16.98
C PRO A 895 15.89 -1.93 18.03
N SER A 896 17.19 -2.07 18.34
CA SER A 896 17.70 -3.10 19.26
C SER A 896 17.17 -3.01 20.69
N ASP A 897 16.69 -1.84 21.09
CA ASP A 897 16.10 -1.51 22.38
C ASP A 897 14.56 -1.63 22.38
N PHE A 898 13.94 -2.01 21.26
CA PHE A 898 12.50 -2.19 21.15
C PHE A 898 12.03 -3.44 21.91
N THR A 899 11.08 -3.26 22.82
CA THR A 899 10.42 -4.35 23.55
C THR A 899 8.97 -4.50 23.09
N PRO A 900 8.56 -5.69 22.57
CA PRO A 900 7.18 -5.92 22.16
C PRO A 900 6.22 -5.85 23.35
N ILE A 901 5.01 -5.39 23.09
CA ILE A 901 3.95 -5.33 24.10
C ILE A 901 3.42 -6.75 24.28
N ARG A 902 4.01 -7.55 25.17
CA ARG A 902 3.54 -8.92 25.42
C ARG A 902 2.12 -8.88 25.98
N SER A 903 1.17 -9.37 25.19
CA SER A 903 -0.13 -9.78 25.71
C SER A 903 0.07 -11.07 26.51
N ASN A 904 -0.10 -11.04 27.83
CA ASN A 904 -0.24 -12.28 28.58
C ASN A 904 -1.21 -12.12 29.75
N LEU A 905 -2.28 -12.92 29.64
CA LEU A 905 -3.07 -13.38 30.77
C LEU A 905 -2.15 -14.14 31.75
N ALA A 906 -2.41 -13.87 33.04
CA ALA A 906 -2.10 -14.69 34.20
C ALA A 906 -0.61 -14.93 34.59
N SER A 907 -0.33 -14.49 35.83
CA SER A 907 0.77 -14.91 36.71
C SER A 907 2.19 -14.74 36.20
N ASP A 908 2.82 -13.60 36.50
CA ASP A 908 3.81 -13.59 37.59
C ASP A 908 4.08 -12.17 38.08
N ARG A 909 4.26 -12.03 39.38
CA ARG A 909 4.64 -10.77 40.04
C ARG A 909 6.16 -10.64 39.98
N SER A 910 6.60 -9.38 39.86
CA SER A 910 7.96 -8.87 40.04
C SER A 910 8.70 -8.51 38.75
N ILE A 911 9.46 -7.42 38.87
CA ILE A 911 10.32 -6.77 37.87
C ILE A 911 9.61 -5.68 37.05
N TYR A 912 9.27 -4.58 37.72
CA TYR A 912 9.44 -3.21 37.19
C TYR A 912 9.77 -2.26 38.35
N GLU A 913 11.04 -2.23 38.74
CA GLU A 913 11.66 -1.12 39.47
C GLU A 913 12.74 -0.52 38.57
N VAL A 914 12.52 0.67 37.99
CA VAL A 914 13.48 1.79 38.00
C VAL A 914 12.69 3.11 37.86
N THR A 915 12.27 3.60 39.03
CA THR A 915 12.49 4.95 39.60
C THR A 915 12.12 6.26 38.85
N LYS A 916 11.22 7.01 39.51
CA LYS A 916 10.90 8.46 39.47
C LYS A 916 9.96 8.97 38.36
N ILE A 917 8.66 8.79 38.58
CA ILE A 917 7.68 9.87 38.86
C ILE A 917 6.50 9.17 39.58
N THR A 918 6.41 9.40 40.89
CA THR A 918 5.37 8.88 41.77
C THR A 918 4.21 9.87 41.80
N GLN A 919 2.98 9.35 41.91
CA GLN A 919 1.68 10.03 42.04
C GLN A 919 0.93 10.26 40.72
N ILE A 920 0.27 9.22 40.23
CA ILE A 920 -1.17 9.15 39.86
C ILE A 920 -1.39 7.68 39.45
N THR A 921 -1.89 6.85 40.37
CA THR A 921 -2.26 5.45 40.09
C THR A 921 -3.64 5.20 40.67
N GLN A 922 -4.65 5.10 39.80
CA GLN A 922 -5.81 4.22 39.94
C GLN A 922 -6.37 3.99 38.51
N THR A 923 -6.00 2.88 37.87
CA THR A 923 -6.65 2.37 36.65
C THR A 923 -7.55 1.18 37.05
N PRO A 924 -8.87 1.22 36.78
CA PRO A 924 -9.75 0.06 37.01
C PRO A 924 -9.58 -0.99 35.92
N GLN A 925 -9.54 -2.26 36.35
CA GLN A 925 -9.65 -3.45 35.53
C GLN A 925 -11.08 -3.61 34.98
N SER A 926 -11.36 -3.22 33.74
CA SER A 926 -12.54 -3.74 33.01
C SER A 926 -12.56 -3.33 31.53
N PHE A 927 -11.67 -3.87 30.68
CA PHE A 927 -11.80 -3.71 29.23
C PHE A 927 -11.14 -4.86 28.47
N ILE A 928 -11.85 -5.98 28.25
CA ILE A 928 -11.71 -6.79 27.02
C ILE A 928 -13.05 -7.51 26.75
N PRO A 929 -13.84 -7.10 25.75
CA PRO A 929 -14.65 -8.04 24.99
C PRO A 929 -13.72 -8.80 24.05
N ASN A 930 -13.69 -10.13 24.15
CA ASN A 930 -13.01 -11.03 23.21
C ASN A 930 -13.50 -10.75 21.77
N GLN A 931 -12.73 -10.07 20.91
CA GLN A 931 -12.73 -10.35 19.44
C GLN A 931 -11.76 -9.58 18.51
N PHE A 932 -11.06 -8.50 18.90
CA PHE A 932 -10.19 -7.76 17.95
C PHE A 932 -8.73 -7.65 18.41
N VAL A 933 -7.79 -7.98 17.50
CA VAL A 933 -6.34 -8.09 17.77
C VAL A 933 -5.53 -6.89 17.25
N GLY A 934 -6.00 -6.17 16.22
CA GLY A 934 -5.40 -4.91 15.74
C GLY A 934 -3.97 -5.01 15.18
N SER A 935 -3.43 -3.88 14.71
CA SER A 935 -2.01 -3.75 14.35
C SER A 935 -1.42 -2.41 14.79
N THR A 936 -0.11 -2.37 15.02
CA THR A 936 0.61 -1.12 15.32
C THR A 936 1.79 -0.98 14.38
N PHE A 937 1.76 0.03 13.52
CA PHE A 937 2.87 0.41 12.65
C PHE A 937 3.74 1.45 13.34
N TYR A 938 5.03 1.19 13.42
CA TYR A 938 6.01 2.09 14.01
C TYR A 938 6.96 2.62 12.95
N PHE A 939 7.37 3.87 13.08
CA PHE A 939 8.52 4.39 12.34
C PHE A 939 9.25 5.47 13.13
N THR A 940 10.54 5.65 12.87
CA THR A 940 11.34 6.72 13.43
C THR A 940 11.81 7.69 12.35
N ILE A 941 12.06 8.93 12.75
CA ILE A 941 12.78 9.94 11.94
C ILE A 941 13.81 10.62 12.82
N ILE A 942 14.92 11.05 12.24
CA ILE A 942 15.93 11.87 12.91
C ILE A 942 15.76 13.31 12.44
N VAL A 943 15.47 14.21 13.39
CA VAL A 943 15.24 15.62 13.09
C VAL A 943 16.00 16.53 14.05
N GLU A 944 16.29 17.74 13.58
CA GLU A 944 16.89 18.78 14.40
C GLU A 944 15.79 19.70 14.95
N SER A 945 15.86 20.00 16.24
CA SER A 945 14.93 20.93 16.87
C SER A 945 15.29 22.38 16.53
N CYS A 946 14.28 23.18 16.15
CA CYS A 946 14.39 24.63 16.02
C CYS A 946 14.45 25.28 17.42
N SER A 947 15.55 25.07 18.14
CA SER A 947 15.69 25.36 19.58
C SER A 947 15.82 26.84 19.96
N HIS A 948 15.51 27.79 19.06
CA HIS A 948 15.42 29.22 19.38
C HIS A 948 13.98 29.77 19.47
N LEU A 949 12.95 28.93 19.31
CA LEU A 949 11.53 29.29 19.50
C LEU A 949 10.86 28.40 20.55
N ILE A 950 11.57 28.07 21.63
CA ILE A 950 10.94 27.53 22.83
C ILE A 950 10.23 28.69 23.54
N THR A 951 9.10 29.13 23.00
CA THR A 951 7.99 29.40 23.92
C THR A 951 7.60 28.04 24.44
N SER A 952 8.19 27.67 25.58
CA SER A 952 7.48 26.84 26.54
C SER A 952 6.06 27.39 26.59
N TRP A 953 5.05 26.52 26.59
CA TRP A 953 3.74 26.95 27.02
C TRP A 953 3.96 27.47 28.44
N VAL A 954 4.20 28.77 28.54
CA VAL A 954 4.21 29.53 29.77
C VAL A 954 2.92 29.06 30.42
N LYS A 955 3.02 28.42 31.59
CA LYS A 955 1.87 28.07 32.42
C LYS A 955 0.90 29.24 32.30
N THR A 956 -0.18 29.10 31.54
CA THR A 956 -1.12 30.20 31.41
C THR A 956 -1.76 30.30 32.78
N PRO A 957 -1.59 31.42 33.48
CA PRO A 957 -2.10 31.56 34.83
C PRO A 957 -3.61 31.34 34.89
N GLU A 958 -4.32 31.50 33.77
CA GLU A 958 -5.78 31.33 33.68
C GLU A 958 -6.26 29.85 33.66
N LEU A 959 -5.49 28.88 33.13
CA LEU A 959 -5.85 27.45 33.15
C LEU A 959 -5.26 26.69 34.35
N THR A 960 -4.13 27.17 34.88
CA THR A 960 -3.39 26.46 35.92
C THR A 960 -4.24 26.33 37.20
N GLY A 961 -4.43 25.11 37.68
CA GLY A 961 -5.18 24.79 38.90
C GLY A 961 -6.70 24.70 38.73
N LYS A 962 -7.25 24.94 37.53
CA LYS A 962 -8.68 24.80 37.23
C LYS A 962 -9.09 23.33 37.14
N ARG A 963 -10.28 23.00 37.64
CA ARG A 963 -10.81 21.62 37.73
C ARG A 963 -11.79 21.34 36.60
N LEU A 964 -11.51 20.33 35.78
CA LEU A 964 -12.29 19.98 34.59
C LEU A 964 -12.91 18.59 34.76
N LEU A 965 -14.22 18.48 34.54
CA LEU A 965 -14.89 17.18 34.40
C LEU A 965 -14.89 16.77 32.92
N ILE A 966 -14.47 15.55 32.60
CA ILE A 966 -14.48 15.01 31.23
C ILE A 966 -15.40 13.79 31.23
N VAL A 967 -16.43 13.78 30.40
CA VAL A 967 -17.36 12.65 30.29
C VAL A 967 -17.41 12.19 28.84
N ASP A 968 -16.86 11.01 28.58
CA ASP A 968 -16.77 10.39 27.26
C ASP A 968 -16.75 8.86 27.47
N ASP A 969 -17.54 8.11 26.72
CA ASP A 969 -17.62 6.65 26.83
C ASP A 969 -16.36 5.96 26.29
N ASN A 970 -15.67 6.59 25.34
CA ASN A 970 -14.40 6.11 24.80
C ASN A 970 -13.22 6.38 25.75
N ALA A 971 -12.53 5.31 26.16
CA ALA A 971 -11.41 5.36 27.09
C ALA A 971 -10.19 6.13 26.54
N THR A 972 -9.91 6.01 25.25
CA THR A 972 -8.81 6.70 24.56
C THR A 972 -9.06 8.21 24.56
N ASN A 973 -10.26 8.66 24.22
CA ASN A 973 -10.60 10.09 24.27
C ASN A 973 -10.47 10.65 25.69
N ARG A 974 -10.97 9.92 26.71
CA ARG A 974 -10.78 10.31 28.11
C ARG A 974 -9.30 10.49 28.45
N GLN A 975 -8.45 9.55 28.04
CA GLN A 975 -7.02 9.60 28.30
C GLN A 975 -6.34 10.76 27.56
N VAL A 976 -6.64 10.95 26.27
CA VAL A 976 -6.08 12.04 25.45
C VAL A 976 -6.46 13.40 26.01
N LEU A 977 -7.75 13.63 26.31
CA LEU A 977 -8.23 14.89 26.88
C LEU A 977 -7.65 15.15 28.27
N THR A 978 -7.50 14.11 29.09
CA THR A 978 -6.86 14.20 30.41
C THR A 978 -5.41 14.62 30.29
N LEU A 979 -4.62 13.96 29.43
CA LEU A 979 -3.21 14.28 29.24
C LEU A 979 -3.01 15.69 28.65
N GLN A 980 -3.83 16.10 27.68
CA GLN A 980 -3.76 17.43 27.09
C GLN A 980 -4.05 18.53 28.11
N THR A 981 -5.09 18.36 28.93
CA THR A 981 -5.51 19.36 29.92
C THR A 981 -4.56 19.41 31.12
N GLN A 982 -4.00 18.27 31.53
CA GLN A 982 -2.92 18.21 32.53
C GLN A 982 -1.64 18.90 32.04
N ALA A 983 -1.30 18.80 30.74
CA ALA A 983 -0.17 19.52 30.17
C ALA A 983 -0.34 21.05 30.25
N TRP A 984 -1.58 21.55 30.37
CA TRP A 984 -1.90 22.96 30.64
C TRP A 984 -2.02 23.31 32.13
N GLY A 985 -1.74 22.36 33.03
CA GLY A 985 -1.79 22.55 34.47
C GLY A 985 -3.19 22.48 35.09
N MET A 986 -4.19 21.97 34.36
CA MET A 986 -5.54 21.74 34.89
C MET A 986 -5.62 20.41 35.67
N PHE A 987 -6.56 20.34 36.61
CA PHE A 987 -6.94 19.10 37.29
C PHE A 987 -8.15 18.48 36.59
N ALA A 988 -7.90 17.59 35.64
CA ALA A 988 -8.95 16.87 34.94
C ALA A 988 -9.36 15.59 35.69
N LYS A 989 -10.67 15.34 35.78
CA LYS A 989 -11.24 14.07 36.25
C LYS A 989 -12.17 13.51 35.18
N ALA A 990 -11.94 12.28 34.77
CA ALA A 990 -12.65 11.64 33.67
C ALA A 990 -13.67 10.61 34.18
N ALA A 991 -14.85 10.58 33.58
CA ALA A 991 -15.93 9.64 33.87
C ALA A 991 -16.34 8.91 32.58
N ALA A 992 -16.55 7.60 32.65
CA ALA A 992 -16.90 6.75 31.51
C ALA A 992 -18.39 6.77 31.15
N ASN A 993 -19.24 7.25 32.05
CA ASN A 993 -20.69 7.33 31.85
C ASN A 993 -21.32 8.40 32.76
N GLN A 994 -22.62 8.65 32.57
CA GLN A 994 -23.38 9.60 33.38
C GLN A 994 -23.37 9.26 34.87
N GLN A 995 -23.45 7.98 35.25
CA GLN A 995 -23.56 7.59 36.66
C GLN A 995 -22.31 7.99 37.44
N GLU A 996 -21.13 7.74 36.86
CA GLU A 996 -19.83 8.11 37.43
C GLU A 996 -19.66 9.64 37.51
N ALA A 997 -20.05 10.36 36.45
CA ALA A 997 -20.00 11.83 36.44
C ALA A 997 -20.87 12.44 37.55
N ILE A 998 -22.09 11.93 37.73
CA ILE A 998 -23.01 12.38 38.78
C ILE A 998 -22.53 11.95 40.17
N ALA A 999 -21.86 10.81 40.30
CA ALA A 999 -21.24 10.38 41.56
C ALA A 999 -20.18 11.39 42.02
N PHE A 1000 -19.26 11.81 41.14
CA PHE A 1000 -18.26 12.84 41.47
C PHE A 1000 -18.89 14.17 41.90
N ILE A 1001 -19.99 14.56 41.24
CA ILE A 1001 -20.76 15.76 41.58
C ILE A 1001 -21.43 15.63 42.96
N ARG A 1002 -21.99 14.45 43.28
CA ARG A 1002 -22.66 14.17 44.58
C ARG A 1002 -21.67 14.07 45.74
N GLU A 1003 -20.46 13.59 45.49
CA GLU A 1003 -19.36 13.58 46.46
C GLU A 1003 -18.86 14.99 46.82
N GLY A 1004 -19.38 16.02 46.15
CA GLY A 1004 -19.07 17.42 46.44
C GLY A 1004 -17.76 17.90 45.83
N GLU A 1005 -17.22 17.20 44.84
CA GLU A 1005 -15.99 17.64 44.18
C GLU A 1005 -16.24 18.90 43.36
N PRO A 1006 -15.47 19.99 43.55
CA PRO A 1006 -15.63 21.22 42.79
C PRO A 1006 -15.12 21.07 41.36
N PHE A 1007 -15.90 21.54 40.40
CA PHE A 1007 -15.51 21.66 38.98
C PHE A 1007 -15.71 23.10 38.49
N ASP A 1008 -14.76 23.60 37.71
CA ASP A 1008 -14.82 24.91 37.05
C ASP A 1008 -15.44 24.82 35.64
N MET A 1009 -15.43 23.64 35.01
CA MET A 1009 -16.03 23.37 33.69
C MET A 1009 -16.28 21.86 33.49
N ALA A 1010 -17.13 21.48 32.53
CA ALA A 1010 -17.20 20.10 32.03
C ALA A 1010 -17.16 19.98 30.49
N LEU A 1011 -16.48 18.93 29.98
CA LEU A 1011 -16.57 18.44 28.61
C LEU A 1011 -17.51 17.22 28.57
N LEU A 1012 -18.53 17.24 27.72
CA LEU A 1012 -19.55 16.18 27.65
C LEU A 1012 -19.63 15.63 26.23
N GLU A 1013 -19.53 14.31 26.07
CA GLU A 1013 -19.79 13.63 24.79
C GLU A 1013 -21.28 13.61 24.44
N MET A 1014 -21.62 13.86 23.17
CA MET A 1014 -22.99 13.85 22.68
C MET A 1014 -23.57 12.44 22.64
N GLN A 1015 -22.83 11.46 22.11
CA GLN A 1015 -23.30 10.09 21.95
C GLN A 1015 -22.63 9.17 22.97
N MET A 1016 -23.35 8.80 24.03
CA MET A 1016 -22.91 7.75 24.95
C MET A 1016 -23.97 6.62 25.02
N PRO A 1017 -23.59 5.37 25.34
CA PRO A 1017 -24.49 4.21 25.29
C PRO A 1017 -25.73 4.33 26.19
N ASP A 1018 -25.59 4.95 27.35
CA ASP A 1018 -26.64 5.01 28.38
C ASP A 1018 -27.45 6.32 28.36
N CYS A 1019 -26.90 7.41 27.81
CA CYS A 1019 -27.50 8.74 27.78
C CYS A 1019 -26.84 9.63 26.73
N ASP A 1020 -27.53 10.66 26.23
CA ASP A 1020 -26.90 11.69 25.41
C ASP A 1020 -26.31 12.83 26.26
N GLY A 1021 -25.34 13.55 25.69
CA GLY A 1021 -24.67 14.67 26.37
C GLY A 1021 -25.61 15.80 26.78
N LEU A 1022 -26.73 15.97 26.06
CA LEU A 1022 -27.80 16.91 26.39
C LEU A 1022 -28.53 16.53 27.69
N THR A 1023 -28.88 15.25 27.85
CA THR A 1023 -29.55 14.74 29.05
C THR A 1023 -28.63 14.88 30.26
N LEU A 1024 -27.35 14.55 30.10
CA LEU A 1024 -26.36 14.72 31.16
C LEU A 1024 -26.19 16.20 31.56
N ALA A 1025 -26.14 17.12 30.59
CA ALA A 1025 -26.06 18.56 30.87
C ALA A 1025 -27.22 19.03 31.77
N ARG A 1026 -28.45 18.60 31.48
CA ARG A 1026 -29.64 18.93 32.30
C ARG A 1026 -29.56 18.37 33.71
N GLU A 1027 -29.06 17.15 33.87
CA GLU A 1027 -28.89 16.55 35.20
C GLU A 1027 -27.84 17.29 36.04
N ILE A 1028 -26.72 17.70 35.42
CA ILE A 1028 -25.69 18.51 36.10
C ILE A 1028 -26.28 19.84 36.58
N ARG A 1029 -27.13 20.48 35.77
CA ARG A 1029 -27.79 21.76 36.11
C ARG A 1029 -28.77 21.67 37.29
N LYS A 1030 -29.28 20.47 37.65
CA LYS A 1030 -30.17 20.31 38.82
C LYS A 1030 -29.45 20.57 40.15
N PHE A 1031 -28.12 20.46 40.19
CA PHE A 1031 -27.34 20.71 41.39
C PHE A 1031 -27.12 22.23 41.58
N PRO A 1032 -27.50 22.83 42.73
CA PRO A 1032 -27.43 24.28 42.94
C PRO A 1032 -26.05 24.90 42.68
N GLN A 1033 -24.99 24.17 43.00
CA GLN A 1033 -23.60 24.59 42.80
C GLN A 1033 -23.13 24.57 41.33
N TYR A 1034 -23.80 23.84 40.44
CA TYR A 1034 -23.43 23.67 39.03
C TYR A 1034 -24.43 24.27 38.04
N GLN A 1035 -25.45 25.00 38.52
CA GLN A 1035 -26.40 25.70 37.66
C GLN A 1035 -25.74 26.64 36.64
N LYS A 1036 -24.58 27.22 36.96
CA LYS A 1036 -23.81 28.12 36.09
C LYS A 1036 -22.49 27.54 35.57
N LEU A 1037 -22.26 26.23 35.76
CA LEU A 1037 -21.04 25.56 35.27
C LEU A 1037 -20.95 25.70 33.74
N PRO A 1038 -19.85 26.18 33.16
CA PRO A 1038 -19.66 26.14 31.72
C PRO A 1038 -19.58 24.69 31.23
N LEU A 1039 -20.32 24.37 30.17
CA LEU A 1039 -20.38 23.03 29.58
C LEU A 1039 -19.93 23.11 28.12
N VAL A 1040 -19.07 22.20 27.68
CA VAL A 1040 -18.62 22.09 26.28
C VAL A 1040 -19.06 20.75 25.72
N LEU A 1041 -19.74 20.76 24.57
CA LEU A 1041 -20.22 19.55 23.89
C LEU A 1041 -19.15 19.00 22.94
N LEU A 1042 -18.87 17.71 23.00
CA LEU A 1042 -18.05 16.97 22.05
C LEU A 1042 -18.98 16.18 21.12
N THR A 1043 -18.78 16.25 19.81
CA THR A 1043 -19.66 15.56 18.83
C THR A 1043 -18.89 15.01 17.63
N SER A 1044 -19.28 13.83 17.17
CA SER A 1044 -18.84 13.20 15.91
C SER A 1044 -19.68 13.63 14.70
N MET A 1045 -20.89 14.16 14.93
CA MET A 1045 -21.80 14.71 13.93
C MET A 1045 -21.66 16.24 13.92
N GLY A 1046 -21.17 16.83 12.84
CA GLY A 1046 -20.96 18.28 12.75
C GLY A 1046 -22.21 19.10 13.11
N GLN A 1047 -22.02 20.33 13.61
CA GLN A 1047 -23.05 21.23 14.18
C GLN A 1047 -24.38 21.38 13.40
N GLN A 1048 -24.43 21.06 12.11
CA GLN A 1048 -25.62 21.24 11.26
C GLN A 1048 -26.80 20.29 11.60
N SER A 1049 -26.57 19.21 12.35
CA SER A 1049 -27.62 18.26 12.78
C SER A 1049 -28.25 18.59 14.14
N ILE A 1050 -27.72 19.58 14.88
CA ILE A 1050 -28.17 19.91 16.24
C ILE A 1050 -29.02 21.19 16.21
N ASN A 1051 -30.22 21.13 16.79
CA ASN A 1051 -31.19 22.22 16.75
C ASN A 1051 -30.71 23.44 17.58
N GLN A 1052 -30.82 24.67 17.08
CA GLN A 1052 -30.28 25.88 17.75
C GLN A 1052 -30.79 26.07 19.19
N ASN A 1053 -32.03 25.67 19.49
CA ASN A 1053 -32.58 25.76 20.84
C ASN A 1053 -31.94 24.79 21.85
N GLN A 1054 -31.31 23.70 21.40
CA GLN A 1054 -30.64 22.71 22.25
C GLN A 1054 -29.19 23.11 22.57
N LEU A 1055 -28.56 23.95 21.74
CA LEU A 1055 -27.19 24.44 21.94
C LEU A 1055 -27.08 25.53 23.03
N ASN A 1056 -28.19 26.16 23.43
CA ASN A 1056 -28.22 27.21 24.45
C ASN A 1056 -27.79 26.74 25.86
N GLU A 1057 -27.75 25.42 26.12
CA GLU A 1057 -27.31 24.86 27.40
C GLU A 1057 -25.77 24.75 27.52
N PHE A 1058 -25.05 24.90 26.40
CA PHE A 1058 -23.60 24.74 26.27
C PHE A 1058 -22.90 26.08 25.95
N SER A 1059 -21.69 26.24 26.46
CA SER A 1059 -20.82 27.39 26.22
C SER A 1059 -20.04 27.28 24.91
N ALA A 1060 -19.75 26.06 24.45
CA ALA A 1060 -19.09 25.79 23.17
C ALA A 1060 -19.36 24.35 22.70
N CYS A 1061 -19.04 24.06 21.44
CA CYS A 1061 -19.14 22.73 20.84
C CYS A 1061 -17.90 22.44 19.98
N LEU A 1062 -17.32 21.24 20.11
CA LEU A 1062 -16.12 20.77 19.42
C LEU A 1062 -16.42 19.49 18.63
N ASN A 1063 -15.94 19.44 17.39
CA ASN A 1063 -16.05 18.25 16.56
C ASN A 1063 -14.86 17.30 16.81
N LYS A 1064 -15.12 15.99 16.82
CA LYS A 1064 -14.08 14.95 16.82
C LYS A 1064 -13.49 14.77 15.39
N PRO A 1065 -12.17 14.52 15.23
CA PRO A 1065 -11.14 14.40 16.26
C PRO A 1065 -10.82 15.75 16.91
N ILE A 1066 -10.73 15.77 18.24
CA ILE A 1066 -10.58 17.01 19.02
C ILE A 1066 -9.17 17.55 18.84
N LYS A 1067 -9.05 18.69 18.15
CA LYS A 1067 -7.77 19.38 17.98
C LYS A 1067 -7.37 20.07 19.27
N GLN A 1068 -6.12 19.85 19.70
CA GLN A 1068 -5.59 20.43 20.93
C GLN A 1068 -5.66 21.97 20.91
N SER A 1069 -5.42 22.58 19.74
CA SER A 1069 -5.48 24.04 19.55
C SER A 1069 -6.90 24.60 19.74
N GLN A 1070 -7.91 23.91 19.19
CA GLN A 1070 -9.31 24.30 19.31
C GLN A 1070 -9.79 24.16 20.76
N LEU A 1071 -9.45 23.03 21.40
CA LEU A 1071 -9.77 22.80 22.81
C LEU A 1071 -9.14 23.88 23.70
N TYR A 1072 -7.85 24.17 23.52
CA TYR A 1072 -7.15 25.21 24.27
C TYR A 1072 -7.85 26.57 24.18
N ASN A 1073 -8.18 27.01 22.96
CA ASN A 1073 -8.82 28.30 22.72
C ASN A 1073 -10.22 28.35 23.35
N VAL A 1074 -11.00 27.27 23.26
CA VAL A 1074 -12.32 27.19 23.90
C VAL A 1074 -12.20 27.29 25.43
N LEU A 1075 -11.29 26.54 26.03
CA LEU A 1075 -11.05 26.60 27.48
C LEU A 1075 -10.58 27.99 27.92
N MET A 1076 -9.73 28.64 27.12
CA MET A 1076 -9.25 29.98 27.41
C MET A 1076 -10.31 31.06 27.29
N ASN A 1077 -11.19 30.98 26.30
CA ASN A 1077 -12.27 31.95 26.17
C ASN A 1077 -13.27 31.83 27.32
N ILE A 1078 -13.65 30.60 27.69
CA ILE A 1078 -14.65 30.38 28.73
C ILE A 1078 -14.12 30.79 30.12
N LEU A 1079 -12.83 30.55 30.40
CA LEU A 1079 -12.24 30.86 31.72
C LEU A 1079 -11.59 32.25 31.80
N GLY A 1080 -11.26 32.88 30.66
CA GLY A 1080 -10.57 34.17 30.56
C GLY A 1080 -11.47 35.41 30.54
N GLY A 1081 -12.78 35.27 30.27
CA GLY A 1081 -13.76 36.35 30.48
C GLY A 1081 -13.84 37.46 29.42
N ASP A 1082 -13.04 37.42 28.35
CA ASP A 1082 -13.14 38.38 27.24
C ASP A 1082 -14.18 37.94 26.19
N PRO A 1083 -15.14 38.81 25.79
CA PRO A 1083 -16.08 38.53 24.71
C PRO A 1083 -15.37 38.70 23.37
N LEU A 1084 -14.64 37.68 22.93
CA LEU A 1084 -14.26 37.56 21.53
C LEU A 1084 -15.50 37.17 20.74
N GLU A 1085 -15.85 37.98 19.74
CA GLU A 1085 -16.47 37.44 18.52
C GLU A 1085 -15.57 36.29 18.07
N VAL A 1086 -15.96 35.06 18.40
CA VAL A 1086 -15.37 33.87 17.79
C VAL A 1086 -15.77 33.92 16.33
N ARG A 1087 -15.01 34.66 15.53
CA ARG A 1087 -14.83 34.32 14.13
C ARG A 1087 -14.12 32.98 14.14
N LEU A 1088 -14.93 31.92 14.20
CA LEU A 1088 -14.58 30.65 13.59
C LEU A 1088 -13.90 30.98 12.26
N PRO A 1089 -12.81 30.30 11.86
CA PRO A 1089 -12.44 30.33 10.45
C PRO A 1089 -13.72 29.97 9.70
N ASP A 1090 -14.20 30.96 8.94
CA ASP A 1090 -15.48 31.06 8.29
C ASP A 1090 -15.85 29.73 7.61
N GLN A 1091 -16.45 28.77 8.34
CA GLN A 1091 -17.07 27.56 7.77
C GLN A 1091 -18.37 27.91 7.04
N THR A 1092 -18.75 29.19 7.06
CA THR A 1092 -19.63 29.81 6.07
C THR A 1092 -18.97 30.05 4.70
N ARG A 1093 -17.73 29.61 4.49
CA ARG A 1093 -17.18 29.29 3.16
C ARG A 1093 -16.92 27.80 3.01
N LEU A 1094 -18.01 27.04 3.03
CA LEU A 1094 -18.24 25.84 2.21
C LEU A 1094 -19.67 25.35 2.51
N LYS A 1095 -20.63 26.27 2.46
CA LYS A 1095 -21.84 25.90 1.71
C LYS A 1095 -21.41 25.91 0.24
N PRO A 1096 -21.87 24.98 -0.61
CA PRO A 1096 -21.80 25.19 -2.05
C PRO A 1096 -22.53 26.51 -2.28
N SER A 1097 -21.76 27.57 -2.46
CA SER A 1097 -22.29 28.92 -2.48
C SER A 1097 -23.20 29.01 -3.69
N THR A 1098 -24.49 29.15 -3.42
CA THR A 1098 -25.44 29.75 -4.36
C THR A 1098 -25.06 31.20 -4.71
N ASP A 1099 -24.00 31.76 -4.11
CA ASP A 1099 -23.45 33.11 -4.35
C ASP A 1099 -22.12 33.15 -5.11
N ILE A 1100 -21.83 32.19 -6.00
CA ILE A 1100 -20.72 32.29 -6.96
C ILE A 1100 -20.87 33.41 -8.05
N PRO A 1101 -22.03 34.02 -8.38
CA PRO A 1101 -22.09 34.87 -9.59
C PRO A 1101 -21.55 36.32 -9.50
N LEU A 1102 -20.79 36.75 -8.48
CA LEU A 1102 -20.49 38.19 -8.29
C LEU A 1102 -19.05 38.64 -7.96
N LEU A 1103 -18.02 37.79 -8.03
CA LEU A 1103 -16.65 38.25 -7.74
C LEU A 1103 -16.16 39.32 -8.73
N ALA A 1104 -16.45 39.17 -10.01
CA ALA A 1104 -16.13 40.19 -11.02
C ALA A 1104 -16.93 41.50 -10.89
N LYS A 1105 -18.08 41.49 -10.18
CA LYS A 1105 -18.84 42.71 -9.86
C LYS A 1105 -18.26 43.46 -8.65
N THR A 1106 -17.56 42.76 -7.76
CA THR A 1106 -16.87 43.36 -6.61
C THR A 1106 -15.44 43.78 -6.95
N LEU A 1107 -14.80 43.12 -7.92
CA LEU A 1107 -13.42 43.37 -8.37
C LEU A 1107 -13.31 43.14 -9.90
N PRO A 1108 -13.46 44.17 -10.75
CA PRO A 1108 -13.33 44.00 -12.20
C PRO A 1108 -11.85 43.98 -12.62
N LEU A 1109 -11.31 42.79 -12.92
CA LEU A 1109 -9.94 42.57 -13.40
C LEU A 1109 -9.96 42.11 -14.86
N ARG A 1110 -9.03 42.64 -15.68
CA ARG A 1110 -8.74 42.16 -17.04
C ARG A 1110 -7.67 41.09 -16.97
N ILE A 1111 -8.04 39.86 -17.33
CA ILE A 1111 -7.20 38.68 -17.19
C ILE A 1111 -6.78 38.19 -18.58
N LEU A 1112 -5.50 37.91 -18.74
CA LEU A 1112 -4.94 37.18 -19.87
C LEU A 1112 -4.58 35.77 -19.40
N LEU A 1113 -5.04 34.75 -20.11
CA LEU A 1113 -4.68 33.35 -19.88
C LEU A 1113 -3.75 32.88 -20.98
N ALA A 1114 -2.51 32.51 -20.63
CA ALA A 1114 -1.56 31.92 -21.54
C ALA A 1114 -1.41 30.43 -21.24
N GLU A 1115 -1.88 29.60 -22.17
CA GLU A 1115 -1.90 28.14 -22.07
C GLU A 1115 -1.91 27.57 -23.49
N ASP A 1116 -1.06 26.60 -23.79
CA ASP A 1116 -0.88 26.06 -25.14
C ASP A 1116 -1.90 24.94 -25.47
N HIS A 1117 -2.39 24.24 -24.45
CA HIS A 1117 -3.29 23.11 -24.62
C HIS A 1117 -4.78 23.53 -24.60
N LEU A 1118 -5.48 23.32 -25.72
CA LEU A 1118 -6.89 23.72 -25.92
C LEU A 1118 -7.87 23.23 -24.84
N VAL A 1119 -7.63 22.04 -24.27
CA VAL A 1119 -8.49 21.50 -23.20
C VAL A 1119 -8.28 22.25 -21.89
N ASN A 1120 -7.04 22.58 -21.56
CA ASN A 1120 -6.69 23.32 -20.34
C ASN A 1120 -7.18 24.76 -20.44
N GLN A 1121 -7.06 25.38 -21.63
CA GLN A 1121 -7.65 26.68 -21.93
C GLN A 1121 -9.16 26.68 -21.63
N LYS A 1122 -9.91 25.68 -22.14
CA LYS A 1122 -11.35 25.57 -21.90
C LYS A 1122 -11.70 25.41 -20.43
N VAL A 1123 -10.95 24.60 -19.68
CA VAL A 1123 -11.16 24.40 -18.25
C VAL A 1123 -10.90 25.69 -17.47
N ALA A 1124 -9.76 26.34 -17.69
CA ALA A 1124 -9.41 27.58 -17.02
C ALA A 1124 -10.38 28.73 -17.35
N LEU A 1125 -10.79 28.87 -18.63
CA LEU A 1125 -11.80 29.83 -19.05
C LEU A 1125 -13.15 29.61 -18.35
N GLN A 1126 -13.62 28.36 -18.23
CA GLN A 1126 -14.87 28.04 -17.54
C GLN A 1126 -14.81 28.37 -16.05
N ILE A 1127 -13.67 28.11 -15.40
CA ILE A 1127 -13.45 28.47 -13.99
C ILE A 1127 -13.51 30.01 -13.81
N LEU A 1128 -12.85 30.77 -14.69
CA LEU A 1128 -12.87 32.23 -14.68
C LEU A 1128 -14.26 32.81 -14.99
N GLN A 1129 -14.98 32.23 -15.96
CA GLN A 1129 -16.35 32.60 -16.30
C GLN A 1129 -17.31 32.39 -15.12
N ARG A 1130 -17.15 31.29 -14.38
CA ARG A 1130 -17.95 31.04 -13.16
C ARG A 1130 -17.69 32.07 -12.06
N MET A 1131 -16.45 32.56 -11.94
CA MET A 1131 -16.10 33.67 -11.04
C MET A 1131 -16.60 35.04 -11.56
N GLY A 1132 -17.22 35.08 -12.73
CA GLY A 1132 -17.76 36.27 -13.40
C GLY A 1132 -16.76 37.01 -14.29
N TYR A 1133 -15.52 36.53 -14.43
CA TYR A 1133 -14.49 37.17 -15.24
C TYR A 1133 -14.57 36.74 -16.70
N ARG A 1134 -14.18 37.65 -17.60
CA ARG A 1134 -13.82 37.33 -18.98
C ARG A 1134 -12.31 37.41 -19.08
N ALA A 1135 -11.71 36.41 -19.73
CA ALA A 1135 -10.27 36.36 -19.97
C ALA A 1135 -10.00 36.16 -21.45
N ASP A 1136 -8.99 36.84 -21.96
CA ASP A 1136 -8.46 36.59 -23.30
C ASP A 1136 -7.45 35.44 -23.23
N VAL A 1137 -7.24 34.75 -24.35
CA VAL A 1137 -6.35 33.58 -24.42
C VAL A 1137 -5.18 33.85 -25.35
N ALA A 1138 -4.00 33.43 -24.92
CA ALA A 1138 -2.78 33.33 -25.73
C ALA A 1138 -2.28 31.87 -25.72
N GLY A 1139 -1.88 31.35 -26.87
CA GLY A 1139 -1.38 29.98 -27.02
C GLY A 1139 0.12 29.81 -26.74
N ASN A 1140 0.88 30.92 -26.67
CA ASN A 1140 2.32 30.91 -26.41
C ASN A 1140 2.83 32.25 -25.86
N GLY A 1141 4.09 32.32 -25.44
CA GLY A 1141 4.70 33.53 -24.88
C GLY A 1141 4.80 34.71 -25.85
N LEU A 1142 4.86 34.48 -27.17
CA LEU A 1142 4.88 35.55 -28.18
C LEU A 1142 3.51 36.24 -28.28
N GLU A 1143 2.44 35.45 -28.31
CA GLU A 1143 1.06 35.95 -28.28
C GLU A 1143 0.76 36.71 -26.99
N VAL A 1144 1.36 36.32 -25.85
CA VAL A 1144 1.28 37.10 -24.61
C VAL A 1144 1.87 38.49 -24.79
N LEU A 1145 3.08 38.60 -25.35
CA LEU A 1145 3.71 39.89 -25.60
C LEU A 1145 2.91 40.74 -26.60
N GLU A 1146 2.31 40.13 -27.62
CA GLU A 1146 1.41 40.84 -28.54
C GLU A 1146 0.13 41.31 -27.84
N ALA A 1147 -0.50 40.48 -27.02
CA ALA A 1147 -1.71 40.83 -26.28
C ALA A 1147 -1.44 42.01 -25.33
N LEU A 1148 -0.33 41.97 -24.60
CA LEU A 1148 0.12 43.05 -23.71
C LEU A 1148 0.43 44.37 -24.44
N ARG A 1149 0.78 44.33 -25.74
CA ARG A 1149 0.95 45.53 -26.58
C ARG A 1149 -0.38 46.09 -27.09
N ARG A 1150 -1.38 45.23 -27.28
CA ARG A 1150 -2.71 45.61 -27.80
C ARG A 1150 -3.56 46.26 -26.73
N GLN A 1151 -3.50 45.77 -25.49
CA GLN A 1151 -4.23 46.33 -24.36
C GLN A 1151 -3.55 46.02 -23.02
N SER A 1152 -3.86 46.85 -22.01
CA SER A 1152 -3.39 46.65 -20.64
C SER A 1152 -4.21 45.58 -19.93
N TYR A 1153 -3.54 44.62 -19.30
CA TYR A 1153 -4.15 43.62 -18.43
C TYR A 1153 -3.75 43.89 -16.98
N ASP A 1154 -4.59 43.45 -16.04
CA ASP A 1154 -4.27 43.52 -14.61
C ASP A 1154 -3.52 42.24 -14.17
N VAL A 1155 -3.80 41.13 -14.85
CA VAL A 1155 -3.33 39.78 -14.50
C VAL A 1155 -2.99 38.99 -15.75
N VAL A 1156 -1.86 38.30 -15.73
CA VAL A 1156 -1.52 37.24 -16.67
C VAL A 1156 -1.37 35.93 -15.91
N LEU A 1157 -2.27 34.98 -16.17
CA LEU A 1157 -2.12 33.58 -15.77
C LEU A 1157 -1.29 32.91 -16.86
N MET A 1158 -0.06 32.53 -16.55
CA MET A 1158 0.88 32.10 -17.59
C MET A 1158 1.45 30.72 -17.30
N ASP A 1159 1.19 29.79 -18.21
CA ASP A 1159 1.86 28.49 -18.21
C ASP A 1159 3.37 28.66 -18.35
N MET A 1160 4.13 27.86 -17.61
CA MET A 1160 5.60 27.90 -17.68
C MET A 1160 6.11 27.26 -18.96
N GLN A 1161 5.46 26.19 -19.43
CA GLN A 1161 5.89 25.42 -20.59
C GLN A 1161 4.92 25.66 -21.74
N MET A 1162 5.36 26.43 -22.73
CA MET A 1162 4.59 26.72 -23.94
C MET A 1162 5.53 26.67 -25.15
N PRO A 1163 5.04 26.28 -26.34
CA PRO A 1163 5.84 26.26 -27.56
C PRO A 1163 6.22 27.67 -28.02
N GLU A 1164 7.23 27.77 -28.89
CA GLU A 1164 7.81 29.02 -29.44
C GLU A 1164 8.53 29.93 -28.42
N MET A 1165 7.84 30.32 -27.35
CA MET A 1165 8.38 31.09 -26.24
C MET A 1165 7.75 30.60 -24.94
N ASP A 1166 8.59 30.08 -24.05
CA ASP A 1166 8.17 29.59 -22.74
C ASP A 1166 7.77 30.73 -21.79
N GLY A 1167 7.08 30.39 -20.70
CA GLY A 1167 6.58 31.37 -19.74
C GLY A 1167 7.70 32.12 -19.00
N LEU A 1168 8.83 31.48 -18.73
CA LEU A 1168 9.95 32.12 -18.04
C LEU A 1168 10.58 33.20 -18.92
N GLU A 1169 10.81 32.90 -20.19
CA GLU A 1169 11.34 33.84 -21.17
C GLU A 1169 10.33 34.95 -21.47
N ALA A 1170 9.05 34.63 -21.59
CA ALA A 1170 7.99 35.64 -21.70
C ALA A 1170 8.01 36.59 -20.49
N ALA A 1171 8.13 36.08 -19.26
CA ALA A 1171 8.23 36.91 -18.05
C ALA A 1171 9.48 37.79 -18.04
N ARG A 1172 10.64 37.29 -18.46
CA ARG A 1172 11.88 38.08 -18.59
C ARG A 1172 11.71 39.21 -19.61
N GLN A 1173 11.07 38.93 -20.75
CA GLN A 1173 10.79 39.93 -21.77
C GLN A 1173 9.80 40.99 -21.27
N ILE A 1174 8.75 40.59 -20.56
CA ILE A 1174 7.80 41.53 -19.91
C ILE A 1174 8.52 42.39 -18.87
N LYS A 1175 9.42 41.80 -18.07
CA LYS A 1175 10.27 42.53 -17.12
C LYS A 1175 11.19 43.53 -17.80
N LYS A 1176 11.75 43.18 -18.96
CA LYS A 1176 12.59 44.08 -19.76
C LYS A 1176 11.78 45.22 -20.40
N LEU A 1177 10.53 44.96 -20.78
CA LEU A 1177 9.63 45.93 -21.41
C LEU A 1177 9.05 46.95 -20.40
N TYR A 1178 8.71 46.51 -19.19
CA TYR A 1178 7.97 47.32 -18.20
C TYR A 1178 8.77 47.65 -16.91
N GLY A 1179 9.97 47.09 -16.73
CA GLY A 1179 10.80 47.28 -15.54
C GLY A 1179 10.40 46.42 -14.33
N ASP A 1180 11.04 46.68 -13.19
CA ASP A 1180 10.71 46.06 -11.90
C ASP A 1180 9.62 46.84 -11.17
N ARG A 1181 8.65 46.13 -10.59
CA ARG A 1181 7.45 46.71 -9.99
C ARG A 1181 7.69 47.41 -8.63
N GLN A 1182 8.90 47.32 -8.08
CA GLN A 1182 9.26 48.00 -6.83
C GLN A 1182 9.35 49.52 -6.95
N THR A 1183 9.25 50.07 -8.16
CA THR A 1183 9.12 51.52 -8.39
C THR A 1183 7.64 51.88 -8.54
N GLU A 1184 7.15 52.85 -7.77
CA GLU A 1184 5.73 53.26 -7.65
C GLU A 1184 5.06 53.69 -8.97
N THR A 1185 5.78 53.70 -10.10
CA THR A 1185 5.34 54.19 -11.41
C THR A 1185 5.19 53.13 -12.50
N SER A 1186 5.30 51.83 -12.23
CA SER A 1186 5.19 50.77 -13.27
C SER A 1186 3.80 50.13 -13.33
N GLU A 1187 3.04 50.38 -14.41
CA GLU A 1187 1.75 49.75 -14.77
C GLU A 1187 1.89 48.29 -15.29
N ARG A 1188 2.86 47.53 -14.77
CA ARG A 1188 3.08 46.15 -15.22
C ARG A 1188 1.95 45.21 -14.72
N PRO A 1189 1.40 44.33 -15.57
CA PRO A 1189 0.45 43.29 -15.13
C PRO A 1189 1.09 42.32 -14.13
N ARG A 1190 0.31 41.82 -13.17
CA ARG A 1190 0.74 40.73 -12.29
C ARG A 1190 0.87 39.44 -13.09
N ILE A 1191 2.05 38.83 -13.07
CA ILE A 1191 2.28 37.54 -13.72
C ILE A 1191 2.20 36.44 -12.68
N ILE A 1192 1.26 35.52 -12.87
CA ILE A 1192 1.12 34.33 -12.04
C ILE A 1192 1.53 33.12 -12.87
N ALA A 1193 2.56 32.41 -12.43
CA ALA A 1193 2.97 31.15 -13.04
C ALA A 1193 1.90 30.09 -12.83
N VAL A 1194 1.58 29.32 -13.86
CA VAL A 1194 0.73 28.15 -13.77
C VAL A 1194 1.63 26.93 -14.03
N THR A 1195 1.93 26.14 -12.99
CA THR A 1195 2.93 25.06 -13.05
C THR A 1195 2.35 23.69 -12.69
N ALA A 1196 2.88 22.63 -13.30
CA ALA A 1196 2.49 21.24 -13.05
C ALA A 1196 3.02 20.68 -11.71
N ASN A 1197 3.96 21.38 -11.05
CA ASN A 1197 4.54 20.98 -9.78
C ASN A 1197 4.79 22.23 -8.91
N ALA A 1198 4.26 22.26 -7.69
CA ALA A 1198 4.40 23.38 -6.76
C ALA A 1198 5.63 23.19 -5.85
N MET A 1199 6.76 22.76 -6.41
CA MET A 1199 8.02 22.64 -5.67
C MET A 1199 8.68 24.01 -5.53
N GLU A 1200 9.42 24.23 -4.45
CA GLU A 1200 10.04 25.54 -4.15
C GLU A 1200 11.16 25.91 -5.16
N SER A 1201 11.76 24.90 -5.80
CA SER A 1201 12.65 25.03 -6.97
C SER A 1201 12.00 25.82 -8.12
N ASP A 1202 10.82 25.38 -8.57
CA ASP A 1202 10.09 26.01 -9.69
C ASP A 1202 9.64 27.43 -9.30
N ARG A 1203 9.33 27.65 -8.02
CA ARG A 1203 9.00 28.97 -7.47
C ARG A 1203 10.19 29.94 -7.57
N ASN A 1204 11.39 29.50 -7.21
CA ASN A 1204 12.59 30.33 -7.27
C ASN A 1204 12.92 30.74 -8.71
N ASP A 1205 12.78 29.83 -9.67
CA ASP A 1205 12.97 30.12 -11.09
C ASP A 1205 11.92 31.10 -11.64
N CYS A 1206 10.65 30.95 -11.24
CA CYS A 1206 9.57 31.87 -11.60
C CYS A 1206 9.82 33.29 -11.07
N ILE A 1207 10.17 33.41 -9.78
CA ILE A 1207 10.44 34.71 -9.15
C ILE A 1207 11.70 35.34 -9.76
N ALA A 1208 12.75 34.56 -10.02
CA ALA A 1208 13.97 35.02 -10.67
C ALA A 1208 13.72 35.52 -12.10
N ALA A 1209 12.82 34.86 -12.86
CA ALA A 1209 12.38 35.31 -14.17
C ALA A 1209 11.49 36.57 -14.10
N GLY A 1210 11.05 36.97 -12.91
CA GLY A 1210 10.29 38.18 -12.67
C GLY A 1210 8.77 37.99 -12.61
N MET A 1211 8.28 36.80 -12.27
CA MET A 1211 6.87 36.56 -11.98
C MET A 1211 6.52 36.93 -10.54
N ASP A 1212 5.26 37.30 -10.29
CA ASP A 1212 4.77 37.82 -9.00
C ASP A 1212 4.28 36.71 -8.05
N ASP A 1213 3.73 35.62 -8.58
CA ASP A 1213 3.19 34.49 -7.79
C ASP A 1213 3.09 33.21 -8.65
N TYR A 1214 2.62 32.11 -8.07
CA TYR A 1214 2.39 30.84 -8.78
C TYR A 1214 1.14 30.09 -8.31
N ILE A 1215 0.59 29.25 -9.19
CA ILE A 1215 -0.57 28.38 -8.98
C ILE A 1215 -0.26 27.00 -9.58
N SER A 1216 -0.66 25.94 -8.87
CA SER A 1216 -0.47 24.55 -9.32
C SER A 1216 -1.59 24.11 -10.28
N LYS A 1217 -1.25 23.39 -11.35
CA LYS A 1217 -2.22 22.67 -12.19
C LYS A 1217 -2.69 21.38 -11.51
N PRO A 1218 -3.99 21.04 -11.56
CA PRO A 1218 -5.09 21.81 -12.16
C PRO A 1218 -5.48 23.03 -11.32
N ILE A 1219 -5.77 24.15 -11.99
CA ILE A 1219 -6.14 25.42 -11.35
C ILE A 1219 -7.40 25.23 -10.50
N ARG A 1220 -7.31 25.46 -9.19
CA ARG A 1220 -8.45 25.35 -8.27
C ARG A 1220 -9.09 26.71 -8.00
N MET A 1221 -10.42 26.77 -7.97
CA MET A 1221 -11.19 28.01 -7.75
C MET A 1221 -10.80 28.72 -6.43
N GLU A 1222 -10.48 27.96 -5.39
CA GLU A 1222 -10.03 28.50 -4.10
C GLU A 1222 -8.72 29.29 -4.20
N GLN A 1223 -7.73 28.76 -4.95
CA GLN A 1223 -6.42 29.39 -5.14
C GLN A 1223 -6.54 30.71 -5.93
N LEU A 1224 -7.33 30.69 -7.02
CA LEU A 1224 -7.67 31.88 -7.80
C LEU A 1224 -8.42 32.93 -6.96
N SER A 1225 -9.36 32.51 -6.12
CA SER A 1225 -10.12 33.43 -5.26
C SER A 1225 -9.27 34.11 -4.18
N ARG A 1226 -8.26 33.40 -3.64
CA ARG A 1226 -7.28 33.96 -2.70
C ARG A 1226 -6.42 35.00 -3.39
N TRP A 1227 -5.91 34.69 -4.59
CA TRP A 1227 -5.08 35.60 -5.34
C TRP A 1227 -5.83 36.87 -5.77
N ALA A 1228 -7.06 36.73 -6.30
CA ALA A 1228 -7.86 37.87 -6.74
C ALA A 1228 -8.04 38.90 -5.62
N ARG A 1229 -8.15 38.46 -4.36
CA ARG A 1229 -8.27 39.35 -3.20
C ARG A 1229 -6.96 39.94 -2.73
N LYS A 1230 -5.89 39.15 -2.73
CA LYS A 1230 -4.54 39.57 -2.37
C LYS A 1230 -4.00 40.61 -3.36
N SER A 1231 -4.47 40.59 -4.62
CA SER A 1231 -4.11 41.56 -5.65
C SER A 1231 -4.65 42.98 -5.40
N THR A 1232 -5.70 43.12 -4.58
CA THR A 1232 -6.38 44.39 -4.24
C THR A 1232 -6.18 44.85 -2.79
N SER A 1233 -5.60 44.04 -1.90
CA SER A 1233 -5.42 44.39 -0.48
C SER A 1233 -4.08 45.11 -0.17
N MET A 1234 -3.40 45.61 -1.19
CA MET A 1234 -2.15 46.40 -1.16
C MET A 1234 -2.13 47.29 -2.39
#